data_AF-A0A084JRA0-F1
#
_entry.id   AF-A0A084JRA0-F1
#
_cell.length_a   1.000
_cell.length_b   1.000
_cell.length_c   1.000
_cell.angle_alpha   90.00
_cell.angle_beta   90.00
_cell.angle_gamma   90.00
#
_symmetry.space_group_name_H-M   'P 1'
#
loop_
_entity.id
_entity.type
_entity.pdbx_description
1 polymer ?
#
loop_
_entity_poly.entity_id
_entity_poly.type
_entity_poly.pdbx_seq_one_letter_code
_entity_poly.pdbx_strand_id
1 'polypeptide(L)'
;MKYESNKVCDSSYFHQEESAYHVYGERDREVIALLANRFIGHNPQAPYQYRLDFTSGIICDTKGWYQFDFGRRFSQASVGEVCYGAGDLYSHGQTISQFQIQCFGPTVLWVNGEKVFHSLPPQEGLKSCCTLSISLEKGLNHFLLETEKTEIGFGLSLRHAQPQWQPSHFTAPLAERKGQAGFVYCPPIERETADISALIDGSFEGLPWFPGQEYERPVSSCPLSRIYGLGSQGTAAAKSSFFHGDSGKVLIKGSSSQPLKVYINGDLSLDWMEGAFEREVTLPRGMYEVILLCKKKAGLETGLTVELGDAGGILPLCTGIKGYEGKWIYTGLFDEEIPPISDLMSMDKVYAGSNGTCYWQADLPSSFVRIFAEQELYGKWTYPCGVTLYGLLKAGEYLDRPDWLEYVQEYARMTAAVYDYSIYDKSVFGYPGVNTQLCWLTELDDCGSFGSFLLEANRRCPSEEAHALADVIADFMKNRQRREQDSVFSRNDNTMWIDDMYMSIPFLCRYYQLSGKVEYLTEACRQAKLFKQYFFMPDQNLMSHIVDLEYKKINKIPWSRGNGWVVLALSELLLILPEDHPDHEAIAGFFHEMAEGILRVQDENGLWHQILDDPSTYEEASSTSMFICALSRGIRLGILSQELCRKSISSIQRAWKGMKQRVINRKGDLYGVCQGSGCSFSRSYYQQLGWRFNDPHGIGIAILAGVEKLMLDDFIQLNHISE
;
A
#
# COMPACT_ATOMS: atom_id res chain seq x y z
N MET A 1 2.46 20.27 -18.39
CA MET A 1 1.27 20.61 -19.20
C MET A 1 0.19 21.08 -18.26
N LYS A 2 -0.27 22.33 -18.39
CA LYS A 2 -1.35 22.88 -17.56
C LYS A 2 -2.66 22.16 -17.90
N TYR A 3 -3.24 21.44 -16.96
CA TYR A 3 -4.62 20.97 -17.06
C TYR A 3 -5.53 22.18 -16.87
N GLU A 4 -5.95 22.79 -17.98
CA GLU A 4 -7.09 23.71 -17.95
C GLU A 4 -8.31 22.90 -17.50
N SER A 5 -8.97 23.42 -16.46
CA SER A 5 -10.27 22.97 -15.99
C SER A 5 -11.30 23.22 -17.08
N ASN A 6 -11.37 22.30 -18.04
CA ASN A 6 -12.33 22.34 -19.12
C ASN A 6 -13.71 21.99 -18.55
N LYS A 7 -14.47 23.04 -18.23
CA LYS A 7 -15.93 23.02 -18.29
C LYS A 7 -16.31 22.63 -19.72
N VAL A 8 -16.60 21.36 -19.98
CA VAL A 8 -17.15 20.95 -21.26
C VAL A 8 -18.34 20.05 -21.00
N CYS A 9 -19.52 20.62 -21.20
CA CYS A 9 -20.80 19.96 -21.06
C CYS A 9 -21.21 19.24 -22.36
N ASP A 10 -20.29 18.95 -23.29
CA ASP A 10 -20.68 18.39 -24.60
C ASP A 10 -19.57 17.67 -25.42
N SER A 11 -18.43 17.30 -24.82
CA SER A 11 -17.39 16.55 -25.54
C SER A 11 -16.94 15.35 -24.73
N SER A 12 -16.94 14.17 -25.34
CA SER A 12 -16.28 12.97 -24.81
C SER A 12 -14.86 13.28 -24.31
N TYR A 13 -14.35 12.49 -23.37
CA TYR A 13 -13.02 12.71 -22.76
C TYR A 13 -11.86 12.69 -23.76
N PHE A 14 -12.10 12.14 -24.96
CA PHE A 14 -11.19 12.05 -26.09
C PHE A 14 -11.99 12.10 -27.40
N HIS A 15 -11.32 12.26 -28.55
CA HIS A 15 -11.96 12.29 -29.86
C HIS A 15 -12.57 10.91 -30.20
N GLN A 16 -13.72 10.86 -30.90
CA GLN A 16 -14.45 9.60 -31.14
C GLN A 16 -13.61 8.52 -31.85
N GLU A 17 -12.71 8.90 -32.74
CA GLU A 17 -11.77 7.99 -33.44
C GLU A 17 -10.77 7.32 -32.48
N GLU A 18 -10.55 7.91 -31.30
CA GLU A 18 -9.73 7.33 -30.24
C GLU A 18 -10.50 6.41 -29.31
N SER A 19 -11.83 6.30 -29.46
CA SER A 19 -12.65 5.46 -28.59
C SER A 19 -12.36 3.96 -28.79
N ALA A 20 -12.50 3.19 -27.71
CA ALA A 20 -12.46 1.73 -27.81
C ALA A 20 -13.58 1.22 -28.73
N TYR A 21 -14.76 1.85 -28.71
CA TYR A 21 -15.85 1.47 -29.60
C TYR A 21 -15.50 1.64 -31.08
N HIS A 22 -14.80 2.72 -31.47
CA HIS A 22 -14.41 2.93 -32.88
C HIS A 22 -13.49 1.82 -33.41
N VAL A 23 -12.58 1.32 -32.56
CA VAL A 23 -11.62 0.27 -32.96
C VAL A 23 -12.21 -1.13 -32.77
N TYR A 24 -12.85 -1.41 -31.64
CA TYR A 24 -13.27 -2.75 -31.23
C TYR A 24 -14.75 -3.03 -31.50
N GLY A 25 -15.62 -2.01 -31.55
CA GLY A 25 -17.07 -2.20 -31.74
C GLY A 25 -17.70 -2.99 -30.60
N GLU A 26 -18.40 -4.08 -30.93
CA GLU A 26 -19.04 -4.99 -29.95
C GLU A 26 -18.13 -6.11 -29.43
N ARG A 27 -16.83 -6.03 -29.70
CA ARG A 27 -15.81 -6.96 -29.21
C ARG A 27 -15.44 -6.70 -27.75
N ASP A 28 -16.39 -7.00 -26.87
CA ASP A 28 -16.32 -6.67 -25.44
C ASP A 28 -15.20 -7.41 -24.72
N ARG A 29 -14.94 -8.68 -25.08
CA ARG A 29 -13.83 -9.48 -24.54
C ARG A 29 -12.48 -8.79 -24.78
N GLU A 30 -12.27 -8.24 -25.97
CA GLU A 30 -11.06 -7.51 -26.34
C GLU A 30 -10.93 -6.18 -25.60
N VAL A 31 -12.03 -5.46 -25.33
CA VAL A 31 -12.00 -4.23 -24.53
C VAL A 31 -11.65 -4.51 -23.07
N ILE A 32 -12.19 -5.59 -22.49
CA ILE A 32 -11.84 -6.02 -21.12
C ILE A 32 -10.36 -6.38 -21.06
N ALA A 33 -9.86 -7.15 -22.04
CA ALA A 33 -8.45 -7.49 -22.13
C ALA A 33 -7.55 -6.27 -22.32
N LEU A 34 -8.00 -5.27 -23.08
CA LEU A 34 -7.30 -4.00 -23.27
C LEU A 34 -7.11 -3.26 -21.94
N LEU A 35 -8.17 -3.10 -21.13
CA LEU A 35 -8.09 -2.48 -19.80
C LEU A 35 -7.17 -3.25 -18.85
N ALA A 36 -7.33 -4.58 -18.77
CA ALA A 36 -6.55 -5.42 -17.87
C ALA A 36 -5.05 -5.41 -18.22
N ASN A 37 -4.72 -5.62 -19.50
CA ASN A 37 -3.33 -5.57 -19.97
C ASN A 37 -2.72 -4.17 -19.81
N ARG A 38 -3.52 -3.10 -19.97
CA ARG A 38 -3.06 -1.72 -19.76
C ARG A 38 -2.63 -1.50 -18.31
N PHE A 39 -3.45 -1.92 -17.35
CA PHE A 39 -3.13 -1.81 -15.93
C PHE A 39 -1.90 -2.63 -15.54
N ILE A 40 -1.87 -3.92 -15.91
CA ILE A 40 -0.75 -4.83 -15.61
C ILE A 40 0.55 -4.31 -16.25
N GLY A 41 0.48 -3.84 -17.50
CA GLY A 41 1.65 -3.29 -18.19
C GLY A 41 2.18 -1.98 -17.59
N HIS A 42 1.33 -1.20 -16.92
CA HIS A 42 1.76 0.01 -16.18
C HIS A 42 2.24 -0.29 -14.76
N ASN A 43 1.87 -1.44 -14.21
CA ASN A 43 2.18 -1.85 -12.85
C ASN A 43 2.78 -3.26 -12.85
N PRO A 44 3.93 -3.47 -13.52
CA PRO A 44 4.50 -4.81 -13.65
C PRO A 44 4.85 -5.39 -12.28
N GLN A 45 4.87 -6.73 -12.21
CA GLN A 45 5.35 -7.40 -11.01
C GLN A 45 6.78 -6.96 -10.71
N ALA A 46 7.02 -6.55 -9.46
CA ALA A 46 8.32 -6.12 -8.99
C ALA A 46 8.52 -6.50 -7.52
N PRO A 47 9.74 -6.91 -7.12
CA PRO A 47 10.03 -7.22 -5.74
C PRO A 47 10.05 -5.95 -4.89
N TYR A 48 9.77 -6.12 -3.59
CA TYR A 48 10.04 -5.09 -2.61
C TYR A 48 11.51 -4.68 -2.60
N GLN A 49 11.76 -3.44 -2.16
CA GLN A 49 13.11 -2.91 -2.06
C GLN A 49 13.60 -3.05 -0.63
N TYR A 50 14.78 -3.64 -0.46
CA TYR A 50 15.42 -3.78 0.84
C TYR A 50 16.47 -2.69 1.01
N ARG A 51 16.38 -1.91 2.09
CA ARG A 51 17.31 -0.81 2.38
C ARG A 51 17.86 -0.92 3.78
N LEU A 52 19.07 -0.43 3.97
CA LEU A 52 19.63 -0.24 5.30
C LEU A 52 19.04 1.02 5.95
N ASP A 53 18.70 0.91 7.23
CA ASP A 53 18.26 2.03 8.08
C ASP A 53 18.83 1.87 9.50
N PHE A 54 18.75 2.92 10.31
CA PHE A 54 19.37 2.98 11.62
C PHE A 54 18.40 3.48 12.68
N THR A 55 18.27 2.75 13.80
CA THR A 55 17.46 3.21 14.94
C THR A 55 18.07 4.41 15.66
N SER A 56 19.35 4.71 15.39
CA SER A 56 20.02 5.93 15.82
C SER A 56 19.76 7.14 14.91
N GLY A 57 19.06 6.96 13.77
CA GLY A 57 18.73 8.03 12.82
C GLY A 57 17.57 8.93 13.24
N ILE A 58 16.98 9.64 12.27
CA ILE A 58 15.71 10.38 12.46
C ILE A 58 14.55 9.41 12.30
N ILE A 59 13.88 9.10 13.41
CA ILE A 59 12.78 8.14 13.46
C ILE A 59 11.46 8.81 13.09
N CYS A 60 10.58 8.05 12.43
CA CYS A 60 9.23 8.46 12.10
C CYS A 60 8.25 7.84 13.11
N ASP A 61 7.46 8.64 13.81
CA ASP A 61 6.52 8.10 14.80
C ASP A 61 5.33 7.35 14.16
N THR A 62 4.51 6.72 15.01
CA THR A 62 3.33 5.95 14.57
C THR A 62 2.23 6.78 13.92
N LYS A 63 2.38 8.11 13.86
CA LYS A 63 1.49 9.06 13.19
C LYS A 63 2.13 9.68 11.94
N GLY A 64 3.29 9.17 11.52
CA GLY A 64 3.99 9.58 10.32
C GLY A 64 4.89 10.81 10.47
N TRP A 65 5.18 11.26 11.71
CA TRP A 65 6.08 12.40 11.94
C TRP A 65 7.53 11.98 12.04
N TYR A 66 8.36 12.46 11.13
CA TYR A 66 9.82 12.44 11.27
C TYR A 66 10.23 13.43 12.37
N GLN A 67 10.92 12.91 13.39
CA GLN A 67 11.24 13.65 14.62
C GLN A 67 12.69 14.13 14.64
N PHE A 68 12.92 15.42 14.35
CA PHE A 68 14.21 16.09 14.45
C PHE A 68 14.34 16.81 15.80
N ASP A 69 14.11 16.10 16.90
CA ASP A 69 14.24 16.65 18.27
C ASP A 69 15.72 16.78 18.65
N PHE A 70 16.37 17.80 18.08
CA PHE A 70 17.78 18.10 18.34
C PHE A 70 18.02 18.64 19.75
N GLY A 71 17.03 19.25 20.39
CA GLY A 71 17.11 19.66 21.78
C GLY A 71 17.35 18.48 22.73
N ARG A 72 16.63 17.37 22.52
CA ARG A 72 16.85 16.14 23.28
C ARG A 72 18.13 15.43 22.86
N ARG A 73 18.43 15.40 21.56
CA ARG A 73 19.62 14.70 21.01
C ARG A 73 20.93 15.36 21.42
N PHE A 74 20.95 16.69 21.47
CA PHE A 74 22.11 17.51 21.74
C PHE A 74 21.84 18.48 22.91
N SER A 75 21.68 17.92 24.10
CA SER A 75 21.37 18.70 25.32
C SER A 75 22.44 19.72 25.72
N GLN A 76 23.65 19.60 25.16
CA GLN A 76 24.78 20.50 25.38
C GLN A 76 24.92 21.59 24.29
N ALA A 77 24.01 21.63 23.31
CA ALA A 77 24.03 22.65 22.26
C ALA A 77 23.83 24.06 22.83
N SER A 78 24.62 25.01 22.34
CA SER A 78 24.57 26.41 22.72
C SER A 78 23.51 27.17 21.92
N VAL A 79 22.91 28.20 22.52
CA VAL A 79 21.97 29.07 21.80
C VAL A 79 22.68 29.74 20.62
N GLY A 80 22.03 29.71 19.45
CA GLY A 80 22.57 30.21 18.19
C GLY A 80 23.24 29.14 17.32
N GLU A 81 23.56 27.96 17.86
CA GLU A 81 24.03 26.83 17.03
C GLU A 81 22.90 26.31 16.14
N VAL A 82 23.27 25.81 14.96
CA VAL A 82 22.34 25.25 13.99
C VAL A 82 22.59 23.76 13.76
N CYS A 83 21.51 23.04 13.44
CA CYS A 83 21.58 21.70 12.88
C CYS A 83 20.92 21.68 11.52
N TYR A 84 21.51 20.90 10.61
CA TYR A 84 20.95 20.59 9.31
C TYR A 84 20.43 19.15 9.27
N GLY A 85 19.30 18.94 8.58
CA GLY A 85 18.77 17.64 8.22
C GLY A 85 18.53 17.55 6.71
N ALA A 86 18.83 16.42 6.09
CA ALA A 86 18.68 16.26 4.64
C ALA A 86 18.14 14.88 4.26
N GLY A 87 17.30 14.83 3.23
CA GLY A 87 16.64 13.61 2.77
C GLY A 87 16.03 13.76 1.38
N ASP A 88 16.02 12.67 0.61
CA ASP A 88 15.44 12.62 -0.73
C ASP A 88 14.11 11.89 -0.73
N LEU A 89 13.12 12.46 -1.42
CA LEU A 89 11.82 11.84 -1.64
C LEU A 89 11.57 11.62 -3.13
N TYR A 90 11.33 10.37 -3.52
CA TYR A 90 10.99 10.04 -4.90
C TYR A 90 9.50 10.31 -5.18
N SER A 91 9.20 10.95 -6.32
CA SER A 91 7.85 11.10 -6.85
C SER A 91 7.71 10.48 -8.24
N HIS A 92 6.68 9.65 -8.44
CA HIS A 92 6.40 8.97 -9.72
C HIS A 92 5.97 9.94 -10.84
N GLY A 93 5.46 11.11 -10.46
CA GLY A 93 5.04 12.17 -11.36
C GLY A 93 5.17 13.54 -10.71
N GLN A 94 4.98 14.59 -11.52
CA GLN A 94 4.90 15.95 -11.00
C GLN A 94 3.59 16.12 -10.22
N THR A 95 3.65 16.57 -8.98
CA THR A 95 2.48 16.72 -8.10
C THR A 95 2.65 17.85 -7.10
N ILE A 96 1.56 18.35 -6.53
CA ILE A 96 1.58 19.21 -5.36
C ILE A 96 1.18 18.36 -4.16
N SER A 97 2.10 18.19 -3.22
CA SER A 97 1.90 17.38 -2.02
C SER A 97 1.76 18.27 -0.79
N GLN A 98 0.87 17.89 0.13
CA GLN A 98 0.65 18.64 1.37
C GLN A 98 1.50 18.03 2.48
N PHE A 99 2.36 18.85 3.09
CA PHE A 99 3.15 18.48 4.26
C PHE A 99 2.70 19.27 5.48
N GLN A 100 2.97 18.74 6.67
CA GLN A 100 2.76 19.43 7.93
C GLN A 100 4.10 19.54 8.67
N ILE A 101 4.33 20.71 9.27
CA ILE A 101 5.55 21.00 10.03
C ILE A 101 5.22 21.60 11.40
N GLN A 102 5.94 21.14 12.43
CA GLN A 102 5.90 21.70 13.79
C GLN A 102 7.32 22.11 14.18
N CYS A 103 7.51 23.37 14.57
CA CYS A 103 8.84 23.93 14.80
C CYS A 103 9.11 24.03 16.30
N PHE A 104 10.21 23.47 16.77
CA PHE A 104 10.64 23.58 18.17
C PHE A 104 11.42 24.88 18.34
N GLY A 105 12.29 25.20 17.38
CA GLY A 105 12.96 26.50 17.23
C GLY A 105 12.80 27.08 15.82
N PRO A 106 13.47 28.21 15.52
CA PRO A 106 13.52 28.77 14.18
C PRO A 106 13.91 27.70 13.17
N THR A 107 13.18 27.64 12.06
CA THR A 107 13.29 26.55 11.07
C THR A 107 13.15 27.09 9.66
N VAL A 108 14.00 26.60 8.76
CA VAL A 108 13.91 26.87 7.32
C VAL A 108 13.93 25.53 6.57
N LEU A 109 13.07 25.42 5.54
CA LEU A 109 13.00 24.23 4.68
C LEU A 109 13.17 24.65 3.23
N TRP A 110 14.08 23.98 2.55
CA TRP A 110 14.28 24.05 1.11
C TRP A 110 13.90 22.72 0.45
N VAL A 111 13.32 22.81 -0.74
CA VAL A 111 13.04 21.66 -1.61
C VAL A 111 13.53 21.99 -3.01
N ASN A 112 14.42 21.17 -3.56
CA ASN A 112 15.03 21.37 -4.89
C ASN A 112 15.63 22.78 -5.08
N GLY A 113 16.35 23.28 -4.08
CA GLY A 113 16.95 24.62 -4.13
C GLY A 113 16.00 25.76 -3.73
N GLU A 114 14.68 25.55 -3.76
CA GLU A 114 13.71 26.59 -3.46
C GLU A 114 13.34 26.61 -1.96
N LYS A 115 13.38 27.79 -1.34
CA LYS A 115 12.91 27.97 0.04
C LYS A 115 11.38 27.92 0.10
N VAL A 116 10.84 26.80 0.57
CA VAL A 116 9.39 26.57 0.63
C VAL A 116 8.77 26.95 1.99
N PHE A 117 9.59 27.06 3.04
CA PHE A 117 9.12 27.47 4.37
C PHE A 117 10.21 28.15 5.20
N HIS A 118 9.79 29.12 6.01
CA HIS A 118 10.58 29.76 7.06
C HIS A 118 9.62 30.07 8.21
N SER A 119 9.94 29.60 9.41
CA SER A 119 9.11 29.84 10.58
C SER A 119 9.01 31.32 10.95
N LEU A 120 7.87 31.69 11.51
CA LEU A 120 7.65 32.95 12.19
C LEU A 120 7.59 32.72 13.71
N PRO A 121 7.84 33.74 14.56
CA PRO A 121 7.82 33.57 16.01
C PRO A 121 6.55 32.93 16.63
N PRO A 122 5.33 33.12 16.06
CA PRO A 122 4.13 32.41 16.53
C PRO A 122 4.08 30.90 16.17
N GLN A 123 4.99 30.43 15.33
CA GLN A 123 5.07 29.04 14.84
C GLN A 123 6.12 28.20 15.58
N GLU A 124 7.00 28.85 16.33
CA GLU A 124 8.11 28.24 17.07
C GLU A 124 7.70 27.82 18.49
N GLY A 125 8.43 26.88 19.09
CA GLY A 125 8.12 26.33 20.40
C GLY A 125 6.85 25.46 20.40
N LEU A 126 6.57 24.78 19.29
CA LEU A 126 5.40 23.91 19.10
C LEU A 126 4.03 24.61 19.25
N LYS A 127 4.01 25.95 19.12
CA LYS A 127 2.79 26.76 19.27
C LYS A 127 1.76 26.54 18.16
N SER A 128 2.20 26.10 16.98
CA SER A 128 1.28 25.78 15.87
C SER A 128 1.83 24.68 14.97
N CYS A 129 0.92 24.06 14.24
CA CYS A 129 1.20 23.12 13.16
C CYS A 129 0.90 23.83 11.84
N CYS A 130 1.91 23.98 10.98
CA CYS A 130 1.75 24.64 9.68
C CYS A 130 1.54 23.58 8.59
N THR A 131 0.66 23.86 7.63
CA THR A 131 0.48 23.02 6.43
C THR A 131 1.11 23.70 5.22
N LEU A 132 1.92 22.96 4.47
CA LEU A 132 2.72 23.42 3.35
C LEU A 132 2.28 22.72 2.07
N SER A 133 2.11 23.48 0.99
CA SER A 133 1.91 22.93 -0.36
C SER A 133 3.26 22.92 -1.07
N ILE A 134 3.85 21.73 -1.22
CA ILE A 134 5.18 21.55 -1.82
C ILE A 134 5.00 20.96 -3.23
N SER A 135 5.57 21.63 -4.24
CA SER A 135 5.63 21.10 -5.60
C SER A 135 6.75 20.06 -5.67
N LEU A 136 6.41 18.83 -6.01
CA LEU A 136 7.35 17.74 -6.24
C LEU A 136 7.49 17.51 -7.74
N GLU A 137 8.73 17.43 -8.21
CA GLU A 137 9.08 17.04 -9.56
C GLU A 137 9.07 15.52 -9.69
N LYS A 138 8.90 15.01 -10.91
CA LYS A 138 9.07 13.59 -11.19
C LYS A 138 10.54 13.22 -10.96
N GLY A 139 10.79 12.22 -10.13
CA GLY A 139 12.14 11.81 -9.73
C GLY A 139 12.42 12.10 -8.26
N LEU A 140 13.70 12.22 -7.92
CA LEU A 140 14.14 12.56 -6.56
C LEU A 140 13.92 14.05 -6.29
N ASN A 141 13.38 14.36 -5.12
CA ASN A 141 13.21 15.71 -4.63
C ASN A 141 14.05 15.87 -3.35
N HIS A 142 14.95 16.84 -3.34
CA HIS A 142 15.94 17.05 -2.30
C HIS A 142 15.40 17.97 -1.22
N PHE A 143 15.24 17.46 0.01
CA PHE A 143 14.80 18.23 1.17
C PHE A 143 16.02 18.59 2.01
N LEU A 144 16.17 19.89 2.31
CA LEU A 144 17.14 20.40 3.27
C LEU A 144 16.41 21.20 4.35
N LEU A 145 16.69 20.87 5.60
CA LEU A 145 16.12 21.47 6.79
C LEU A 145 17.24 22.15 7.57
N GLU A 146 17.04 23.40 7.98
CA GLU A 146 17.88 24.08 8.98
C GLU A 146 17.02 24.39 10.20
N THR A 147 17.57 24.19 11.40
CA THR A 147 16.95 24.68 12.63
C THR A 147 18.00 25.23 13.59
N GLU A 148 17.62 26.27 14.33
CA GLU A 148 18.49 26.99 15.26
C GLU A 148 18.11 26.68 16.72
N LYS A 149 19.13 26.48 17.56
CA LYS A 149 18.96 26.28 19.00
C LYS A 149 18.60 27.62 19.66
N THR A 150 17.46 27.61 20.35
CA THR A 150 17.03 28.72 21.22
C THR A 150 16.83 28.25 22.66
N GLU A 151 16.58 29.20 23.56
CA GLU A 151 16.19 28.92 24.96
C GLU A 151 14.91 28.08 25.07
N ILE A 152 14.00 28.17 24.08
CA ILE A 152 12.68 27.53 24.15
C ILE A 152 12.56 26.24 23.33
N GLY A 153 13.48 25.98 22.40
CA GLY A 153 13.45 24.76 21.58
C GLY A 153 14.53 24.68 20.50
N PHE A 154 14.69 23.49 19.93
CA PHE A 154 15.67 23.16 18.91
C PHE A 154 15.24 21.92 18.16
N GLY A 155 14.97 22.04 16.85
CA GLY A 155 14.38 20.95 16.08
C GLY A 155 13.07 21.27 15.39
N LEU A 156 12.54 20.25 14.71
CA LEU A 156 11.23 20.25 14.05
C LEU A 156 10.64 18.84 13.98
N SER A 157 9.35 18.75 13.67
CA SER A 157 8.71 17.52 13.20
C SER A 157 8.12 17.77 11.81
N LEU A 158 8.29 16.82 10.89
CA LEU A 158 7.79 16.90 9.51
C LEU A 158 6.99 15.65 9.16
N ARG A 159 5.84 15.80 8.48
CA ARG A 159 5.11 14.66 7.90
C ARG A 159 4.36 15.03 6.63
N HIS A 160 3.98 14.03 5.84
CA HIS A 160 2.90 14.21 4.87
C HIS A 160 1.57 14.45 5.59
N ALA A 161 0.67 15.26 5.04
CA ALA A 161 -0.62 15.60 5.65
C ALA A 161 -1.59 14.40 5.70
N GLN A 162 -1.37 13.40 4.83
CA GLN A 162 -2.11 12.13 4.77
C GLN A 162 -1.11 10.96 4.78
N PRO A 163 -0.40 10.71 5.90
CA PRO A 163 0.70 9.75 5.93
C PRO A 163 0.22 8.32 5.63
N GLN A 164 -0.93 7.94 6.19
CA GLN A 164 -1.60 6.67 5.95
C GLN A 164 -1.82 6.33 4.45
N TRP A 165 -2.14 7.35 3.65
CA TRP A 165 -2.49 7.19 2.22
C TRP A 165 -1.33 7.47 1.28
N GLN A 166 -0.42 8.35 1.70
CA GLN A 166 0.73 8.79 0.93
C GLN A 166 1.96 8.74 1.83
N PRO A 167 2.48 7.53 2.11
CA PRO A 167 3.69 7.38 2.90
C PRO A 167 4.86 8.04 2.18
N SER A 168 5.61 8.89 2.89
CA SER A 168 6.80 9.55 2.36
C SER A 168 8.05 8.86 2.90
N HIS A 169 8.52 7.83 2.19
CA HIS A 169 9.74 7.12 2.56
C HIS A 169 10.97 7.87 2.02
N PHE A 170 11.62 8.64 2.90
CA PHE A 170 12.84 9.36 2.56
C PHE A 170 14.05 8.44 2.46
N THR A 171 15.02 8.82 1.63
CA THR A 171 16.34 8.17 1.51
C THR A 171 17.47 9.15 1.74
N ALA A 172 18.62 8.64 2.20
CA ALA A 172 19.81 9.45 2.43
C ALA A 172 20.33 10.06 1.10
N PRO A 173 20.62 11.38 1.07
CA PRO A 173 21.02 12.08 -0.15
C PRO A 173 22.54 12.01 -0.43
N LEU A 174 23.35 11.42 0.48
CA LEU A 174 24.79 11.34 0.29
C LEU A 174 25.18 10.25 -0.71
N ALA A 175 26.17 10.53 -1.54
CA ALA A 175 26.63 9.62 -2.59
C ALA A 175 27.16 8.29 -2.03
N GLU A 176 27.93 8.34 -0.94
CA GLU A 176 28.47 7.16 -0.25
C GLU A 176 27.42 6.40 0.57
N ARG A 177 26.23 7.00 0.77
CA ARG A 177 25.09 6.39 1.47
C ARG A 177 23.93 6.08 0.54
N LYS A 178 24.20 6.06 -0.77
CA LYS A 178 23.17 5.95 -1.80
C LYS A 178 22.29 4.73 -1.56
N GLY A 179 21.02 5.02 -1.32
CA GLY A 179 19.99 4.00 -1.15
C GLY A 179 19.69 3.60 0.30
N GLN A 180 20.38 4.17 1.29
CA GLN A 180 19.96 4.06 2.69
C GLN A 180 18.61 4.77 2.90
N ALA A 181 17.78 4.22 3.78
CA ALA A 181 16.52 4.84 4.16
C ALA A 181 16.74 5.93 5.24
N GLY A 182 15.78 6.84 5.35
CA GLY A 182 15.75 7.88 6.37
C GLY A 182 16.47 9.17 5.98
N PHE A 183 16.45 10.12 6.90
CA PHE A 183 17.18 11.39 6.80
C PHE A 183 18.58 11.26 7.40
N VAL A 184 19.49 12.07 6.90
CA VAL A 184 20.75 12.37 7.58
C VAL A 184 20.66 13.69 8.33
N TYR A 185 21.53 13.89 9.32
CA TYR A 185 21.63 15.14 10.04
C TYR A 185 23.06 15.42 10.52
N CYS A 186 23.42 16.70 10.69
CA CYS A 186 24.71 17.10 11.24
C CYS A 186 24.61 17.38 12.76
N PRO A 187 25.73 17.39 13.51
CA PRO A 187 25.74 17.89 14.88
C PRO A 187 25.54 19.42 14.94
N PRO A 188 25.29 20.01 16.13
CA PRO A 188 25.23 21.45 16.28
C PRO A 188 26.55 22.10 15.86
N ILE A 189 26.45 23.17 15.07
CA ILE A 189 27.59 23.93 14.56
C ILE A 189 27.29 25.43 14.60
N GLU A 190 28.34 26.25 14.58
CA GLU A 190 28.21 27.68 14.24
C GLU A 190 27.76 27.80 12.78
N ARG A 191 26.78 28.68 12.50
CA ARG A 191 26.12 28.80 11.18
C ARG A 191 27.13 29.07 10.05
N GLU A 192 28.19 29.81 10.34
CA GLU A 192 29.25 30.17 9.40
C GLU A 192 30.14 28.99 9.00
N THR A 193 30.06 27.87 9.71
CA THR A 193 30.85 26.66 9.43
C THR A 193 30.36 25.93 8.18
N ALA A 194 29.07 26.01 7.86
CA ALA A 194 28.47 25.31 6.73
C ALA A 194 28.40 26.20 5.48
N ASP A 195 28.78 25.65 4.32
CA ASP A 195 28.43 26.26 3.04
C ASP A 195 26.97 25.92 2.71
N ILE A 196 26.06 26.80 3.14
CA ILE A 196 24.64 26.61 2.94
C ILE A 196 24.26 26.56 1.44
N SER A 197 25.00 27.25 0.57
CA SER A 197 24.71 27.23 -0.86
C SER A 197 25.02 25.85 -1.43
N ALA A 198 26.16 25.28 -1.03
CA ALA A 198 26.52 23.91 -1.39
C ALA A 198 25.50 22.88 -0.88
N LEU A 199 25.02 23.02 0.38
CA LEU A 199 24.00 22.13 0.93
C LEU A 199 22.67 22.21 0.16
N ILE A 200 22.24 23.41 -0.20
CA ILE A 200 21.01 23.67 -0.97
C ILE A 200 21.12 23.03 -2.37
N ASP A 201 22.31 23.05 -2.96
CA ASP A 201 22.62 22.42 -4.26
C ASP A 201 22.86 20.89 -4.16
N GLY A 202 22.71 20.30 -2.97
CA GLY A 202 22.83 18.86 -2.74
C GLY A 202 24.26 18.35 -2.53
N SER A 203 25.21 19.25 -2.23
CA SER A 203 26.58 18.89 -1.83
C SER A 203 26.69 18.85 -0.31
N PHE A 204 27.01 17.68 0.23
CA PHE A 204 27.06 17.42 1.67
C PHE A 204 28.49 17.31 2.23
N GLU A 205 29.49 17.77 1.47
CA GLU A 205 30.90 17.74 1.90
C GLU A 205 31.18 18.72 3.06
N GLY A 206 32.20 18.42 3.86
CA GLY A 206 32.70 19.33 4.90
C GLY A 206 32.02 19.25 6.26
N LEU A 207 30.95 18.45 6.42
CA LEU A 207 30.30 18.19 7.71
C LEU A 207 30.23 16.69 8.02
N PRO A 208 30.31 16.29 9.30
CA PRO A 208 29.99 14.92 9.70
C PRO A 208 28.48 14.70 9.66
N TRP A 209 28.04 13.61 9.02
CA TRP A 209 26.64 13.24 8.90
C TRP A 209 26.31 11.99 9.70
N PHE A 210 25.20 12.06 10.43
CA PHE A 210 24.61 10.97 11.19
C PHE A 210 23.38 10.41 10.48
N PRO A 211 22.96 9.15 10.75
CA PRO A 211 23.52 8.20 11.72
C PRO A 211 24.96 7.80 11.41
N GLY A 212 25.77 7.62 12.45
CA GLY A 212 27.15 7.16 12.31
C GLY A 212 27.18 5.69 11.92
N GLN A 213 28.09 5.31 11.03
CA GLN A 213 28.18 3.94 10.49
C GLN A 213 29.33 3.13 11.06
N GLU A 214 30.18 3.74 11.87
CA GLU A 214 31.34 3.08 12.47
C GLU A 214 31.11 2.82 13.96
N TYR A 215 31.60 1.68 14.44
CA TYR A 215 31.68 1.40 15.86
C TYR A 215 32.77 2.28 16.48
N GLU A 216 32.40 3.19 17.40
CA GLU A 216 33.35 4.11 18.06
C GLU A 216 34.56 3.38 18.69
N ARG A 217 34.33 2.15 19.18
CA ARG A 217 35.37 1.20 19.62
C ARG A 217 34.92 -0.21 19.25
N PRO A 218 35.44 -0.84 18.17
CA PRO A 218 35.05 -2.19 17.83
C PRO A 218 35.49 -3.13 18.95
N VAL A 219 34.52 -3.65 19.71
CA VAL A 219 34.76 -4.52 20.87
C VAL A 219 35.23 -5.92 20.42
N SER A 220 35.03 -6.26 19.14
CA SER A 220 35.33 -7.57 18.58
C SER A 220 35.70 -7.49 17.09
N SER A 221 36.54 -8.42 16.63
CA SER A 221 36.82 -8.68 15.21
C SER A 221 35.75 -9.55 14.53
N CYS A 222 34.85 -10.19 15.30
CA CYS A 222 33.73 -11.00 14.82
C CYS A 222 32.43 -10.19 14.66
N PRO A 223 31.75 -10.26 13.51
CA PRO A 223 30.42 -9.65 13.31
C PRO A 223 29.38 -10.07 14.37
N LEU A 224 29.26 -11.36 14.69
CA LEU A 224 28.26 -11.84 15.64
C LEU A 224 28.46 -11.26 17.05
N SER A 225 29.71 -11.12 17.50
CA SER A 225 30.02 -10.49 18.79
C SER A 225 29.83 -8.97 18.75
N ARG A 226 30.09 -8.30 17.61
CA ARG A 226 29.82 -6.87 17.44
C ARG A 226 28.32 -6.55 17.47
N ILE A 227 27.51 -7.37 16.80
CA ILE A 227 26.06 -7.17 16.69
C ILE A 227 25.34 -7.55 17.99
N TYR A 228 25.62 -8.74 18.55
CA TYR A 228 24.86 -9.27 19.69
C TYR A 228 25.58 -9.20 21.05
N GLY A 229 26.81 -8.69 21.08
CA GLY A 229 27.63 -8.61 22.28
C GLY A 229 28.36 -9.91 22.67
N LEU A 230 29.43 -9.80 23.46
CA LEU A 230 30.26 -10.94 23.85
C LEU A 230 29.51 -11.95 24.76
N GLY A 231 28.59 -11.47 25.60
CA GLY A 231 27.86 -12.29 26.58
C GLY A 231 26.69 -13.09 26.03
N SER A 232 26.31 -12.91 24.76
CA SER A 232 25.16 -13.61 24.18
C SER A 232 25.53 -15.01 23.65
N GLN A 233 24.50 -15.86 23.52
CA GLN A 233 24.60 -17.23 23.03
C GLN A 233 23.39 -17.57 22.17
N GLY A 234 23.54 -18.56 21.28
CA GLY A 234 22.48 -19.01 20.39
C GLY A 234 23.04 -19.33 19.00
N THR A 235 22.17 -19.50 18.02
CA THR A 235 22.53 -19.70 16.61
C THR A 235 22.10 -18.49 15.80
N ALA A 236 23.02 -17.86 15.08
CA ALA A 236 22.69 -16.80 14.14
C ALA A 236 22.60 -17.37 12.72
N ALA A 237 21.63 -16.89 11.94
CA ALA A 237 21.66 -17.04 10.49
C ALA A 237 22.36 -15.83 9.87
N ALA A 238 23.24 -16.07 8.90
CA ALA A 238 23.81 -15.03 8.05
C ALA A 238 23.41 -15.28 6.58
N LYS A 239 23.04 -14.24 5.86
CA LYS A 239 22.59 -14.31 4.46
C LYS A 239 23.47 -13.49 3.54
N SER A 240 23.76 -14.04 2.37
CA SER A 240 24.40 -13.36 1.25
C SER A 240 23.98 -14.01 -0.07
N SER A 241 24.44 -13.46 -1.19
CA SER A 241 24.29 -14.04 -2.51
C SER A 241 25.55 -13.84 -3.35
N PHE A 242 25.71 -14.64 -4.39
CA PHE A 242 26.79 -14.49 -5.36
C PHE A 242 26.34 -14.94 -6.76
N PHE A 243 27.02 -14.41 -7.78
CA PHE A 243 26.87 -14.87 -9.15
C PHE A 243 28.03 -15.79 -9.51
N HIS A 244 27.72 -17.00 -9.98
CA HIS A 244 28.71 -17.88 -10.61
C HIS A 244 28.57 -17.75 -12.13
N GLY A 245 29.60 -17.17 -12.77
CA GLY A 245 29.56 -16.87 -14.20
C GLY A 245 29.77 -18.07 -15.13
N ASP A 246 30.42 -19.11 -14.61
CA ASP A 246 30.73 -20.35 -15.30
C ASP A 246 29.87 -21.50 -14.76
N SER A 247 29.95 -22.68 -15.38
CA SER A 247 29.41 -23.91 -14.80
C SER A 247 30.57 -24.76 -14.35
N GLY A 248 30.60 -25.15 -13.07
CA GLY A 248 31.72 -25.93 -12.56
C GLY A 248 31.84 -25.89 -11.04
N LYS A 249 33.09 -26.00 -10.59
CA LYS A 249 33.45 -26.16 -9.19
C LYS A 249 33.51 -24.80 -8.50
N VAL A 250 32.74 -24.66 -7.42
CA VAL A 250 32.83 -23.56 -6.46
C VAL A 250 33.43 -24.10 -5.17
N LEU A 251 34.50 -23.46 -4.72
CA LEU A 251 35.22 -23.74 -3.50
C LEU A 251 34.65 -22.89 -2.36
N ILE A 252 34.12 -23.56 -1.34
CA ILE A 252 33.74 -22.97 -0.06
C ILE A 252 34.94 -23.13 0.87
N LYS A 253 35.57 -22.02 1.27
CA LYS A 253 36.73 -22.04 2.16
C LYS A 253 36.58 -21.03 3.29
N GLY A 254 37.21 -21.30 4.42
CA GLY A 254 37.10 -20.40 5.55
C GLY A 254 37.54 -21.03 6.86
N SER A 255 37.11 -20.42 7.96
CA SER A 255 37.35 -20.93 9.30
C SER A 255 36.18 -20.57 10.21
N SER A 256 35.87 -21.47 11.13
CA SER A 256 34.89 -21.22 12.19
C SER A 256 35.41 -21.70 13.53
N SER A 257 35.31 -20.89 14.59
CA SER A 257 35.64 -21.33 15.95
C SER A 257 34.48 -22.05 16.66
N GLN A 258 33.33 -22.16 16.00
CA GLN A 258 32.12 -22.83 16.49
C GLN A 258 31.43 -23.62 15.35
N PRO A 259 30.47 -24.52 15.66
CA PRO A 259 29.74 -25.24 14.63
C PRO A 259 29.09 -24.31 13.60
N LEU A 260 29.28 -24.65 12.33
CA LEU A 260 28.86 -23.90 11.15
C LEU A 260 28.20 -24.84 10.14
N LYS A 261 27.03 -24.45 9.65
CA LYS A 261 26.42 -25.05 8.46
C LYS A 261 26.32 -24.03 7.34
N VAL A 262 26.55 -24.46 6.11
CA VAL A 262 26.44 -23.63 4.89
C VAL A 262 25.41 -24.25 3.97
N TYR A 263 24.43 -23.46 3.59
CA TYR A 263 23.39 -23.80 2.65
C TYR A 263 23.52 -22.94 1.40
N ILE A 264 23.37 -23.55 0.21
CA ILE A 264 23.35 -22.85 -1.08
C ILE A 264 22.02 -23.17 -1.75
N ASN A 265 21.21 -22.13 -2.02
CA ASN A 265 19.82 -22.25 -2.51
C ASN A 265 18.96 -23.24 -1.67
N GLY A 266 19.22 -23.29 -0.36
CA GLY A 266 18.50 -24.15 0.58
C GLY A 266 19.13 -25.52 0.81
N ASP A 267 20.07 -25.95 -0.04
CA ASP A 267 20.72 -27.26 0.07
C ASP A 267 21.95 -27.24 0.98
N LEU A 268 22.03 -28.17 1.93
CA LEU A 268 23.17 -28.28 2.85
C LEU A 268 24.44 -28.66 2.07
N SER A 269 25.37 -27.72 2.00
CA SER A 269 26.63 -27.84 1.24
C SER A 269 27.83 -28.13 2.14
N LEU A 270 27.80 -27.70 3.41
CA LEU A 270 28.85 -27.94 4.40
C LEU A 270 28.24 -28.04 5.81
N ASP A 271 28.72 -29.01 6.60
CA ASP A 271 28.49 -29.12 8.04
C ASP A 271 29.86 -29.27 8.72
N TRP A 272 30.22 -28.31 9.56
CA TRP A 272 31.57 -28.15 10.09
C TRP A 272 31.57 -27.84 11.59
N MET A 273 32.49 -28.44 12.35
CA MET A 273 32.53 -28.31 13.81
C MET A 273 33.38 -27.13 14.29
N GLU A 274 34.66 -27.08 13.92
CA GLU A 274 35.59 -26.01 14.29
C GLU A 274 36.88 -26.07 13.45
N GLY A 275 37.61 -24.95 13.35
CA GLY A 275 38.86 -24.83 12.59
C GLY A 275 38.66 -24.39 11.13
N ALA A 276 39.73 -24.51 10.33
CA ALA A 276 39.72 -24.18 8.91
C ALA A 276 39.07 -25.29 8.08
N PHE A 277 38.34 -24.92 7.04
CA PHE A 277 37.67 -25.84 6.12
C PHE A 277 37.84 -25.44 4.67
N GLU A 278 37.74 -26.44 3.80
CA GLU A 278 37.70 -26.29 2.36
C GLU A 278 36.80 -27.38 1.79
N ARG A 279 35.78 -26.99 1.01
CA ARG A 279 34.79 -27.90 0.44
C ARG A 279 34.43 -27.46 -0.96
N GLU A 280 34.49 -28.38 -1.91
CA GLU A 280 34.08 -28.13 -3.29
C GLU A 280 32.63 -28.56 -3.51
N VAL A 281 31.87 -27.72 -4.21
CA VAL A 281 30.52 -28.01 -4.70
C VAL A 281 30.47 -27.74 -6.21
N THR A 282 29.64 -28.47 -6.94
CA THR A 282 29.45 -28.23 -8.39
C THR A 282 28.15 -27.48 -8.63
N LEU A 283 28.25 -26.30 -9.23
CA LEU A 283 27.12 -25.40 -9.46
C LEU A 283 27.07 -25.00 -10.95
N PRO A 284 25.88 -24.97 -11.58
CA PRO A 284 25.73 -24.38 -12.90
C PRO A 284 25.94 -22.85 -12.87
N ARG A 285 25.98 -22.23 -14.04
CA ARG A 285 25.96 -20.76 -14.14
C ARG A 285 24.67 -20.21 -13.56
N GLY A 286 24.74 -19.24 -12.66
CA GLY A 286 23.55 -18.66 -12.06
C GLY A 286 23.80 -17.77 -10.85
N MET A 287 22.71 -17.20 -10.32
CA MET A 287 22.67 -16.54 -9.02
C MET A 287 22.39 -17.57 -7.93
N TYR A 288 23.09 -17.43 -6.80
CA TYR A 288 22.97 -18.32 -5.66
C TYR A 288 22.80 -17.51 -4.38
N GLU A 289 21.87 -17.94 -3.54
CA GLU A 289 21.72 -17.46 -2.18
C GLU A 289 22.44 -18.39 -1.22
N VAL A 290 23.05 -17.79 -0.19
CA VAL A 290 23.87 -18.50 0.79
C VAL A 290 23.36 -18.17 2.17
N ILE A 291 23.03 -19.22 2.93
CA ILE A 291 22.69 -19.12 4.35
C ILE A 291 23.76 -19.83 5.17
N LEU A 292 24.30 -19.12 6.16
CA LEU A 292 25.16 -19.68 7.19
C LEU A 292 24.35 -19.83 8.47
N LEU A 293 24.40 -21.00 9.10
CA LEU A 293 23.97 -21.14 10.49
C LEU A 293 25.21 -21.30 11.36
N CYS A 294 25.49 -20.30 12.20
CA CYS A 294 26.68 -20.27 13.04
C CYS A 294 26.29 -20.20 14.51
N LYS A 295 26.84 -21.12 15.32
CA LYS A 295 26.63 -21.10 16.77
C LYS A 295 27.51 -20.03 17.42
N LYS A 296 26.95 -19.25 18.32
CA LYS A 296 27.65 -18.33 19.22
C LYS A 296 27.58 -18.83 20.66
N LYS A 297 28.71 -18.79 21.35
CA LYS A 297 28.81 -19.11 22.79
C LYS A 297 29.09 -17.84 23.60
N ALA A 298 28.48 -17.75 24.77
CA ALA A 298 28.70 -16.64 25.69
C ALA A 298 30.16 -16.60 26.16
N GLY A 299 30.75 -15.39 26.20
CA GLY A 299 32.11 -15.16 26.67
C GLY A 299 33.22 -15.53 25.68
N LEU A 300 32.88 -16.06 24.50
CA LEU A 300 33.83 -16.46 23.47
C LEU A 300 33.64 -15.66 22.19
N GLU A 301 34.76 -15.29 21.56
CA GLU A 301 34.73 -14.77 20.21
C GLU A 301 34.40 -15.88 19.21
N THR A 302 33.45 -15.59 18.31
CA THR A 302 33.08 -16.51 17.23
C THR A 302 33.86 -16.13 15.98
N GLY A 303 35.10 -16.59 15.84
CA GLY A 303 35.84 -16.42 14.60
C GLY A 303 35.07 -17.09 13.48
N LEU A 304 34.61 -16.32 12.49
CA LEU A 304 33.86 -16.82 11.34
C LEU A 304 34.37 -16.12 10.08
N THR A 305 34.89 -16.90 9.15
CA THR A 305 35.21 -16.47 7.80
C THR A 305 34.66 -17.49 6.82
N VAL A 306 33.94 -17.02 5.81
CA VAL A 306 33.46 -17.84 4.69
C VAL A 306 33.71 -17.07 3.41
N GLU A 307 34.47 -17.67 2.51
CA GLU A 307 34.73 -17.19 1.17
C GLU A 307 34.29 -18.25 0.17
N LEU A 308 33.76 -17.78 -0.95
CA LEU A 308 33.41 -18.60 -2.10
C LEU A 308 34.35 -18.22 -3.22
N GLY A 309 34.86 -19.21 -3.96
CA GLY A 309 35.71 -18.95 -5.12
C GLY A 309 35.50 -19.99 -6.21
N ASP A 310 35.82 -19.62 -7.44
CA ASP A 310 35.89 -20.55 -8.56
C ASP A 310 37.29 -20.50 -9.21
N ALA A 311 37.44 -21.05 -10.41
CA ALA A 311 38.71 -21.03 -11.14
C ALA A 311 39.23 -19.61 -11.42
N GLY A 312 38.34 -18.60 -11.44
CA GLY A 312 38.66 -17.19 -11.67
C GLY A 312 39.05 -16.43 -10.39
N GLY A 313 38.93 -17.02 -9.20
CA GLY A 313 39.29 -16.41 -7.92
C GLY A 313 38.12 -16.32 -6.95
N ILE A 314 38.15 -15.34 -6.04
CA ILE A 314 37.09 -15.14 -5.03
C ILE A 314 35.86 -14.54 -5.69
N LEU A 315 34.70 -15.17 -5.48
CA LEU A 315 33.40 -14.70 -5.94
C LEU A 315 32.92 -13.55 -5.03
N PRO A 316 32.51 -12.40 -5.60
CA PRO A 316 32.02 -11.28 -4.81
C PRO A 316 30.67 -11.65 -4.18
N LEU A 317 30.59 -11.47 -2.87
CA LEU A 317 29.36 -11.59 -2.10
C LEU A 317 28.57 -10.28 -2.16
N CYS A 318 27.25 -10.38 -2.35
CA CYS A 318 26.32 -9.26 -2.40
C CYS A 318 25.07 -9.60 -1.59
N THR A 319 24.65 -8.70 -0.71
CA THR A 319 23.44 -8.89 0.09
C THR A 319 22.17 -8.42 -0.61
N GLY A 320 22.29 -7.65 -1.69
CA GLY A 320 21.16 -7.03 -2.38
C GLY A 320 20.48 -5.91 -1.59
N ILE A 321 21.06 -5.47 -0.46
CA ILE A 321 20.51 -4.41 0.39
C ILE A 321 21.02 -3.05 -0.10
N LYS A 322 20.11 -2.15 -0.48
CA LYS A 322 20.48 -0.80 -0.89
C LYS A 322 21.07 -0.02 0.30
N GLY A 323 22.14 0.72 0.04
CA GLY A 323 22.83 1.48 1.07
C GLY A 323 23.72 0.65 1.99
N TYR A 324 24.03 -0.61 1.63
CA TYR A 324 24.93 -1.48 2.39
C TYR A 324 25.94 -2.18 1.49
N GLU A 325 27.23 -2.00 1.77
CA GLU A 325 28.33 -2.62 1.01
C GLU A 325 28.92 -3.87 1.69
N GLY A 326 28.42 -4.24 2.88
CA GLY A 326 28.92 -5.40 3.59
C GLY A 326 28.50 -6.72 2.93
N LYS A 327 29.31 -7.76 3.18
CA LYS A 327 29.19 -9.07 2.53
C LYS A 327 28.04 -9.92 3.08
N TRP A 328 27.60 -9.65 4.31
CA TRP A 328 26.67 -10.50 5.06
C TRP A 328 25.71 -9.64 5.86
N ILE A 329 24.45 -10.07 5.92
CA ILE A 329 23.47 -9.64 6.92
C ILE A 329 23.17 -10.79 7.87
N TYR A 330 22.70 -10.48 9.07
CA TYR A 330 22.55 -11.45 10.16
C TYR A 330 21.18 -11.30 10.82
N THR A 331 20.55 -12.39 11.26
CA THR A 331 19.23 -12.37 11.94
C THR A 331 19.34 -11.82 13.38
N GLY A 332 18.52 -12.33 14.32
CA GLY A 332 18.90 -12.41 15.72
C GLY A 332 19.62 -13.73 16.04
N LEU A 333 19.72 -14.02 17.34
CA LEU A 333 20.12 -15.32 17.85
C LEU A 333 18.87 -16.17 18.10
N PHE A 334 18.91 -17.41 17.64
CA PHE A 334 17.93 -18.46 17.92
C PHE A 334 18.43 -19.32 19.07
N ASP A 335 17.54 -19.79 19.95
CA ASP A 335 17.91 -20.73 21.00
C ASP A 335 18.07 -22.15 20.42
N GLU A 336 17.02 -22.98 20.50
CA GLU A 336 17.04 -24.35 19.97
C GLU A 336 16.21 -24.50 18.68
N GLU A 337 15.10 -23.77 18.56
CA GLU A 337 14.24 -23.84 17.38
C GLU A 337 14.72 -22.83 16.33
N ILE A 338 15.41 -23.36 15.31
CA ILE A 338 15.90 -22.57 14.18
C ILE A 338 14.83 -22.59 13.08
N PRO A 339 14.46 -21.43 12.49
CA PRO A 339 13.51 -21.39 11.39
C PRO A 339 13.93 -22.30 10.22
N PRO A 340 12.96 -22.86 9.47
CA PRO A 340 13.26 -23.58 8.24
C PRO A 340 14.16 -22.76 7.31
N ILE A 341 15.11 -23.41 6.64
CA ILE A 341 16.02 -22.71 5.73
C ILE A 341 15.27 -21.97 4.64
N SER A 342 14.14 -22.51 4.16
CA SER A 342 13.26 -21.83 3.20
C SER A 342 12.77 -20.47 3.68
N ASP A 343 12.45 -20.32 4.98
CA ASP A 343 12.01 -19.05 5.57
C ASP A 343 13.18 -18.09 5.80
N LEU A 344 14.40 -18.60 5.94
CA LEU A 344 15.62 -17.78 6.01
C LEU A 344 16.10 -17.35 4.61
N MET A 345 15.66 -18.02 3.54
CA MET A 345 15.91 -17.57 2.18
C MET A 345 15.03 -16.37 1.82
N SER A 346 13.82 -16.26 2.35
CA SER A 346 13.04 -15.04 2.21
C SER A 346 13.44 -13.99 3.25
N MET A 347 13.16 -12.72 2.94
CA MET A 347 13.30 -11.61 3.88
C MET A 347 11.93 -10.94 4.08
N ASP A 348 10.84 -11.68 3.98
CA ASP A 348 9.48 -11.19 4.22
C ASP A 348 8.96 -11.54 5.62
N LYS A 349 9.67 -12.41 6.35
CA LYS A 349 9.28 -12.91 7.68
C LYS A 349 10.15 -12.35 8.80
N VAL A 350 9.52 -12.25 9.97
CA VAL A 350 10.20 -12.03 11.25
C VAL A 350 10.30 -13.35 12.01
N TYR A 351 11.24 -13.44 12.94
CA TYR A 351 11.55 -14.70 13.60
C TYR A 351 11.53 -14.55 15.13
N ALA A 352 11.09 -15.58 15.84
CA ALA A 352 11.28 -15.66 17.28
C ALA A 352 12.76 -15.90 17.60
N GLY A 353 13.40 -14.98 18.33
CA GLY A 353 14.78 -15.10 18.79
C GLY A 353 14.88 -15.15 20.31
N SER A 354 16.10 -15.39 20.82
CA SER A 354 16.42 -15.52 22.25
C SER A 354 16.03 -14.31 23.09
N ASN A 355 15.94 -13.12 22.46
CA ASN A 355 15.59 -11.85 23.11
C ASN A 355 14.31 -11.24 22.53
N GLY A 356 13.37 -12.08 22.09
CA GLY A 356 12.12 -11.66 21.44
C GLY A 356 12.24 -11.67 19.91
N THR A 357 11.31 -10.99 19.24
CA THR A 357 11.26 -10.95 17.77
C THR A 357 12.54 -10.35 17.19
N CYS A 358 13.13 -11.04 16.23
CA CYS A 358 14.34 -10.62 15.55
C CYS A 358 14.16 -10.61 14.03
N TYR A 359 14.99 -9.82 13.37
CA TYR A 359 15.00 -9.63 11.93
C TYR A 359 16.44 -9.33 11.47
N TRP A 360 16.63 -9.19 10.16
CA TRP A 360 17.91 -8.98 9.51
C TRP A 360 18.56 -7.63 9.88
N GLN A 361 19.82 -7.69 10.30
CA GLN A 361 20.71 -6.59 10.69
C GLN A 361 22.01 -6.63 9.90
N ALA A 362 22.63 -5.47 9.70
CA ALA A 362 23.98 -5.40 9.18
C ALA A 362 25.00 -5.36 10.33
N ASP A 363 26.25 -5.64 10.00
CA ASP A 363 27.39 -5.49 10.91
C ASP A 363 27.83 -4.01 11.01
N LEU A 364 26.86 -3.16 11.39
CA LEU A 364 27.01 -1.73 11.65
C LEU A 364 26.19 -1.37 12.90
N PRO A 365 26.57 -0.33 13.68
CA PRO A 365 25.86 0.05 14.89
C PRO A 365 24.39 0.38 14.63
N SER A 366 23.48 -0.18 15.43
CA SER A 366 22.04 0.17 15.40
C SER A 366 21.37 0.01 14.03
N SER A 367 21.89 -0.87 13.17
CA SER A 367 21.49 -0.97 11.77
C SER A 367 20.57 -2.16 11.50
N PHE A 368 19.54 -1.94 10.68
CA PHE A 368 18.54 -2.94 10.32
C PHE A 368 18.27 -2.91 8.82
N VAL A 369 18.02 -4.07 8.25
CA VAL A 369 17.40 -4.17 6.93
C VAL A 369 15.93 -3.82 7.07
N ARG A 370 15.40 -3.04 6.12
CA ARG A 370 13.97 -2.70 6.06
C ARG A 370 13.37 -2.93 4.68
N ILE A 371 12.09 -3.27 4.62
CA ILE A 371 11.32 -3.53 3.39
C ILE A 371 10.53 -2.28 3.00
N PHE A 372 10.57 -1.90 1.73
CA PHE A 372 9.84 -0.75 1.19
C PHE A 372 9.02 -1.10 -0.07
N ALA A 373 7.76 -0.67 -0.08
CA ALA A 373 6.87 -0.73 -1.25
C ALA A 373 6.99 0.54 -2.10
N GLU A 374 8.02 0.59 -2.95
CA GLU A 374 8.37 1.81 -3.72
C GLU A 374 7.62 1.96 -5.05
N GLN A 375 7.03 0.88 -5.58
CA GLN A 375 6.24 0.94 -6.80
C GLN A 375 5.03 1.85 -6.63
N GLU A 376 4.50 2.41 -7.72
CA GLU A 376 3.36 3.32 -7.62
C GLU A 376 2.13 2.61 -7.05
N LEU A 377 1.75 1.46 -7.64
CA LEU A 377 0.62 0.64 -7.17
C LEU A 377 0.99 -0.80 -6.86
N TYR A 378 1.92 -1.45 -7.55
CA TYR A 378 2.20 -2.88 -7.33
C TYR A 378 2.77 -3.18 -5.92
N GLY A 379 2.28 -4.23 -5.26
CA GLY A 379 2.72 -4.60 -3.91
C GLY A 379 2.27 -3.66 -2.78
N LYS A 380 1.34 -2.71 -3.03
CA LYS A 380 0.80 -1.80 -2.01
C LYS A 380 -0.57 -2.22 -1.50
N TRP A 381 -0.72 -2.22 -0.18
CA TRP A 381 -2.03 -2.38 0.45
C TRP A 381 -2.82 -1.07 0.43
N THR A 382 -3.79 -0.96 -0.48
CA THR A 382 -4.76 0.14 -0.49
C THR A 382 -6.15 -0.34 -0.93
N TYR A 383 -7.24 0.22 -0.41
CA TYR A 383 -8.57 -0.21 -0.85
C TYR A 383 -8.79 -0.12 -2.38
N PRO A 384 -8.29 0.90 -3.13
CA PRO A 384 -8.47 0.96 -4.58
C PRO A 384 -7.72 -0.15 -5.31
N CYS A 385 -6.53 -0.54 -4.81
CA CYS A 385 -5.84 -1.72 -5.30
C CYS A 385 -6.67 -2.98 -5.06
N GLY A 386 -7.28 -3.13 -3.88
CA GLY A 386 -8.17 -4.27 -3.57
C GLY A 386 -9.31 -4.42 -4.58
N VAL A 387 -9.94 -3.30 -4.94
CA VAL A 387 -10.99 -3.27 -5.98
C VAL A 387 -10.42 -3.67 -7.35
N THR A 388 -9.28 -3.11 -7.71
CA THR A 388 -8.62 -3.39 -9.01
C THR A 388 -8.26 -4.86 -9.17
N LEU A 389 -7.64 -5.43 -8.14
CA LEU A 389 -7.22 -6.82 -8.15
C LEU A 389 -8.42 -7.79 -8.14
N TYR A 390 -9.52 -7.44 -7.46
CA TYR A 390 -10.76 -8.23 -7.53
C TYR A 390 -11.33 -8.28 -8.95
N GLY A 391 -11.40 -7.14 -9.65
CA GLY A 391 -11.85 -7.10 -11.04
C GLY A 391 -10.95 -7.91 -11.99
N LEU A 392 -9.63 -7.79 -11.83
CA LEU A 392 -8.65 -8.58 -12.59
C LEU A 392 -8.77 -10.08 -12.31
N LEU A 393 -8.97 -10.47 -11.05
CA LEU A 393 -9.18 -11.86 -10.68
C LEU A 393 -10.40 -12.44 -11.38
N LYS A 394 -11.55 -11.75 -11.32
CA LYS A 394 -12.79 -12.20 -11.99
C LYS A 394 -12.67 -12.24 -13.50
N ALA A 395 -11.96 -11.29 -14.10
CA ALA A 395 -11.67 -11.31 -15.53
C ALA A 395 -10.74 -12.46 -15.92
N GLY A 396 -9.72 -12.75 -15.09
CA GLY A 396 -8.82 -13.89 -15.30
C GLY A 396 -9.55 -15.22 -15.25
N GLU A 397 -10.52 -15.35 -14.34
CA GLU A 397 -11.40 -16.53 -14.24
C GLU A 397 -12.32 -16.67 -15.45
N TYR A 398 -13.01 -15.60 -15.85
CA TYR A 398 -14.01 -15.67 -16.91
C TYR A 398 -13.40 -15.75 -18.33
N LEU A 399 -12.24 -15.12 -18.55
CA LEU A 399 -11.55 -15.10 -19.85
C LEU A 399 -10.44 -16.16 -19.98
N ASP A 400 -10.27 -17.02 -18.98
CA ASP A 400 -9.25 -18.08 -18.94
C ASP A 400 -7.81 -17.53 -19.18
N ARG A 401 -7.42 -16.54 -18.36
CA ARG A 401 -6.12 -15.85 -18.45
C ARG A 401 -5.21 -16.21 -17.27
N PRO A 402 -4.42 -17.30 -17.37
CA PRO A 402 -3.56 -17.75 -16.26
C PRO A 402 -2.50 -16.72 -15.86
N ASP A 403 -2.01 -15.92 -16.81
CA ASP A 403 -1.04 -14.87 -16.57
C ASP A 403 -1.61 -13.71 -15.70
N TRP A 404 -2.89 -13.40 -15.84
CA TRP A 404 -3.56 -12.42 -14.96
C TRP A 404 -3.80 -13.00 -13.56
N LEU A 405 -4.12 -14.28 -13.49
CA LEU A 405 -4.33 -14.99 -12.24
C LEU A 405 -3.04 -15.09 -11.43
N GLU A 406 -1.93 -15.42 -12.07
CA GLU A 406 -0.59 -15.40 -11.47
C GLU A 406 -0.23 -14.00 -10.96
N TYR A 407 -0.53 -12.95 -11.74
CA TYR A 407 -0.30 -11.56 -11.35
C TYR A 407 -1.01 -11.20 -10.03
N VAL A 408 -2.31 -11.47 -9.93
CA VAL A 408 -3.09 -11.12 -8.72
C VAL A 408 -2.76 -12.04 -7.54
N GLN A 409 -2.43 -13.31 -7.79
CA GLN A 409 -2.03 -14.27 -6.74
C GLN A 409 -0.71 -13.86 -6.11
N GLU A 410 0.29 -13.48 -6.91
CA GLU A 410 1.58 -13.04 -6.37
C GLU A 410 1.45 -11.72 -5.59
N TYR A 411 0.58 -10.81 -6.05
CA TYR A 411 0.27 -9.58 -5.31
C TYR A 411 -0.34 -9.92 -3.93
N ALA A 412 -1.36 -10.78 -3.90
CA ALA A 412 -1.99 -11.21 -2.65
C ALA A 412 -0.98 -11.89 -1.71
N ARG A 413 -0.16 -12.81 -2.24
CA ARG A 413 0.86 -13.53 -1.49
C ARG A 413 1.86 -12.58 -0.86
N MET A 414 2.48 -11.66 -1.62
CA MET A 414 3.54 -10.81 -1.06
C MET A 414 3.02 -9.83 -0.01
N THR A 415 1.82 -9.29 -0.20
CA THR A 415 1.24 -8.32 0.74
C THR A 415 0.83 -9.00 2.05
N ALA A 416 0.31 -10.23 1.99
CA ALA A 416 0.03 -11.04 3.17
C ALA A 416 1.33 -11.47 3.89
N ALA A 417 2.34 -11.93 3.14
CA ALA A 417 3.60 -12.43 3.70
C ALA A 417 4.34 -11.41 4.59
N VAL A 418 4.29 -10.12 4.24
CA VAL A 418 4.98 -9.05 4.99
C VAL A 418 4.15 -8.43 6.11
N TYR A 419 2.97 -8.96 6.45
CA TYR A 419 2.13 -8.37 7.49
C TYR A 419 2.81 -8.36 8.87
N ASP A 420 3.29 -9.51 9.36
CA ASP A 420 3.96 -9.58 10.65
C ASP A 420 5.24 -8.74 10.67
N TYR A 421 5.98 -8.73 9.57
CA TYR A 421 7.11 -7.83 9.38
C TYR A 421 6.69 -6.36 9.50
N SER A 422 5.57 -5.94 8.89
CA SER A 422 5.13 -4.54 8.96
C SER A 422 4.77 -4.10 10.37
N ILE A 423 4.21 -4.99 11.19
CA ILE A 423 3.95 -4.75 12.62
C ILE A 423 5.27 -4.62 13.40
N TYR A 424 6.23 -5.51 13.14
CA TYR A 424 7.57 -5.44 13.72
C TYR A 424 8.29 -4.13 13.33
N ASP A 425 8.29 -3.78 12.04
CA ASP A 425 8.94 -2.58 11.51
C ASP A 425 8.33 -1.32 12.14
N LYS A 426 7.00 -1.25 12.26
CA LYS A 426 6.32 -0.19 13.01
C LYS A 426 6.74 -0.13 14.48
N SER A 427 6.96 -1.27 15.14
CA SER A 427 7.37 -1.33 16.55
C SER A 427 8.80 -0.82 16.78
N VAL A 428 9.70 -1.03 15.81
CA VAL A 428 11.12 -0.66 15.90
C VAL A 428 11.35 0.77 15.39
N PHE A 429 10.77 1.11 14.24
CA PHE A 429 11.00 2.37 13.53
C PHE A 429 9.84 3.35 13.63
N GLY A 430 8.78 3.02 14.37
CA GLY A 430 7.58 3.83 14.55
C GLY A 430 6.64 3.85 13.33
N TYR A 431 7.16 3.74 12.11
CA TYR A 431 6.39 3.82 10.87
C TYR A 431 6.85 2.78 9.84
N PRO A 432 5.95 1.93 9.31
CA PRO A 432 6.33 0.80 8.48
C PRO A 432 6.60 1.18 7.01
N GLY A 433 7.57 0.52 6.38
CA GLY A 433 7.91 0.69 4.95
C GLY A 433 6.98 -0.03 3.95
N VAL A 434 6.16 -0.96 4.45
CA VAL A 434 5.15 -1.72 3.69
C VAL A 434 3.85 -1.80 4.49
N ASN A 435 2.73 -2.12 3.84
CA ASN A 435 1.42 -2.28 4.50
C ASN A 435 1.05 -1.11 5.42
N THR A 436 1.46 0.11 5.08
CA THR A 436 1.28 1.29 5.93
C THR A 436 -0.17 1.50 6.34
N GLN A 437 -1.09 1.45 5.38
CA GLN A 437 -2.51 1.64 5.67
C GLN A 437 -3.07 0.53 6.58
N LEU A 438 -2.72 -0.73 6.30
CA LEU A 438 -3.09 -1.88 7.10
C LEU A 438 -2.49 -1.84 8.52
N CYS A 439 -1.36 -1.17 8.72
CA CYS A 439 -0.81 -0.97 10.05
C CYS A 439 -1.52 0.13 10.85
N TRP A 440 -2.37 0.94 10.21
CA TRP A 440 -3.23 1.90 10.89
C TRP A 440 -4.44 1.21 11.50
N LEU A 441 -5.20 0.45 10.69
CA LEU A 441 -6.45 -0.22 11.07
C LEU A 441 -7.32 0.63 12.00
N THR A 442 -7.64 1.83 11.52
CA THR A 442 -8.48 2.83 12.20
C THR A 442 -9.84 2.99 11.55
N GLU A 443 -9.94 2.73 10.24
CA GLU A 443 -11.16 2.85 9.46
C GLU A 443 -11.33 1.63 8.54
N LEU A 444 -12.56 1.40 8.04
CA LEU A 444 -12.86 0.27 7.15
C LEU A 444 -12.07 0.34 5.83
N ASP A 445 -11.79 1.55 5.35
CA ASP A 445 -10.93 1.82 4.19
C ASP A 445 -9.54 1.19 4.33
N ASP A 446 -9.06 0.94 5.56
CA ASP A 446 -7.71 0.42 5.81
C ASP A 446 -7.54 -1.05 5.45
N CYS A 447 -8.64 -1.78 5.32
CA CYS A 447 -8.58 -3.24 5.23
C CYS A 447 -9.68 -3.87 4.38
N GLY A 448 -10.85 -3.25 4.29
CA GLY A 448 -12.07 -3.90 3.82
C GLY A 448 -12.01 -4.45 2.41
N SER A 449 -11.86 -3.56 1.44
CA SER A 449 -11.79 -3.95 0.02
C SER A 449 -10.63 -4.89 -0.27
N PHE A 450 -9.42 -4.58 0.23
CA PHE A 450 -8.24 -5.40 -0.04
C PHE A 450 -8.33 -6.76 0.67
N GLY A 451 -8.77 -6.81 1.92
CA GLY A 451 -9.02 -8.05 2.64
C GLY A 451 -10.09 -8.91 1.95
N SER A 452 -11.12 -8.27 1.39
CA SER A 452 -12.14 -8.97 0.61
C SER A 452 -11.57 -9.61 -0.66
N PHE A 453 -10.67 -8.90 -1.37
CA PHE A 453 -9.90 -9.46 -2.47
C PHE A 453 -8.96 -10.59 -2.02
N LEU A 454 -8.23 -10.39 -0.93
CA LEU A 454 -7.28 -11.37 -0.37
C LEU A 454 -7.98 -12.71 -0.11
N LEU A 455 -9.20 -12.68 0.44
CA LEU A 455 -10.02 -13.88 0.65
C LEU A 455 -10.35 -14.61 -0.65
N GLU A 456 -10.70 -13.90 -1.73
CA GLU A 456 -10.95 -14.53 -3.04
C GLU A 456 -9.68 -15.13 -3.64
N ALA A 457 -8.54 -14.43 -3.55
CA ALA A 457 -7.26 -14.95 -4.01
C ALA A 457 -6.84 -16.20 -3.21
N ASN A 458 -7.04 -16.17 -1.88
CA ASN A 458 -6.71 -17.26 -0.97
C ASN A 458 -7.56 -18.52 -1.19
N ARG A 459 -8.80 -18.41 -1.70
CA ARG A 459 -9.58 -19.59 -2.12
C ARG A 459 -8.90 -20.39 -3.24
N ARG A 460 -8.10 -19.72 -4.08
CA ARG A 460 -7.38 -20.34 -5.20
C ARG A 460 -6.02 -20.87 -4.77
N CYS A 461 -5.28 -20.08 -3.99
CA CYS A 461 -3.97 -20.44 -3.45
C CYS A 461 -3.93 -20.16 -1.94
N PRO A 462 -4.37 -21.13 -1.11
CA PRO A 462 -4.37 -21.00 0.34
C PRO A 462 -2.97 -20.71 0.90
N SER A 463 -2.84 -19.75 1.82
CA SER A 463 -1.62 -19.51 2.60
C SER A 463 -1.95 -19.20 4.06
N GLU A 464 -1.13 -19.66 4.99
CA GLU A 464 -1.35 -19.42 6.43
C GLU A 464 -1.34 -17.92 6.74
N GLU A 465 -0.44 -17.17 6.10
CA GLU A 465 -0.31 -15.73 6.24
C GLU A 465 -1.57 -14.98 5.82
N ALA A 466 -2.21 -15.38 4.71
CA ALA A 466 -3.46 -14.76 4.27
C ALA A 466 -4.63 -15.08 5.21
N HIS A 467 -4.70 -16.30 5.77
CA HIS A 467 -5.72 -16.67 6.75
C HIS A 467 -5.55 -15.88 8.06
N ALA A 468 -4.33 -15.84 8.60
CA ALA A 468 -4.02 -15.09 9.82
C ALA A 468 -4.33 -13.60 9.64
N LEU A 469 -4.00 -13.01 8.49
CA LEU A 469 -4.34 -11.64 8.18
C LEU A 469 -5.87 -11.42 8.05
N ALA A 470 -6.60 -12.37 7.46
CA ALA A 470 -8.06 -12.29 7.43
C ALA A 470 -8.67 -12.28 8.84
N ASP A 471 -8.14 -13.09 9.76
CA ASP A 471 -8.59 -13.11 11.16
C ASP A 471 -8.37 -11.76 11.85
N VAL A 472 -7.24 -11.09 11.60
CA VAL A 472 -6.96 -9.73 12.10
C VAL A 472 -7.99 -8.72 11.59
N ILE A 473 -8.30 -8.75 10.30
CA ILE A 473 -9.27 -7.82 9.70
C ILE A 473 -10.68 -8.09 10.25
N ALA A 474 -11.04 -9.36 10.43
CA ALA A 474 -12.31 -9.75 11.01
C ALA A 474 -12.46 -9.32 12.47
N ASP A 475 -11.40 -9.43 13.27
CA ASP A 475 -11.36 -8.90 14.64
C ASP A 475 -11.55 -7.37 14.63
N PHE A 476 -10.82 -6.66 13.77
CA PHE A 476 -10.96 -5.21 13.66
C PHE A 476 -12.40 -4.80 13.35
N MET A 477 -13.01 -5.35 12.28
CA MET A 477 -14.38 -5.01 11.89
C MET A 477 -15.42 -5.35 12.96
N LYS A 478 -15.24 -6.49 13.63
CA LYS A 478 -16.20 -6.95 14.65
C LYS A 478 -16.08 -6.15 15.93
N ASN A 479 -14.86 -5.98 16.45
CA ASN A 479 -14.63 -5.59 17.83
C ASN A 479 -14.05 -4.18 18.00
N ARG A 480 -13.42 -3.60 16.97
CA ARG A 480 -12.65 -2.35 17.12
C ARG A 480 -13.14 -1.20 16.24
N GLN A 481 -13.74 -1.48 15.07
CA GLN A 481 -14.33 -0.45 14.23
C GLN A 481 -15.33 0.37 15.05
N ARG A 482 -15.26 1.70 14.94
CA ARG A 482 -16.15 2.60 15.67
C ARG A 482 -17.60 2.36 15.26
N ARG A 483 -18.49 2.39 16.25
CA ARG A 483 -19.93 2.17 16.08
C ARG A 483 -20.73 3.18 16.90
N GLU A 484 -21.94 3.48 16.44
CA GLU A 484 -22.94 4.21 17.22
C GLU A 484 -23.75 3.28 18.12
N GLN A 485 -24.69 3.82 18.90
CA GLN A 485 -25.42 3.08 19.94
C GLN A 485 -26.25 1.90 19.41
N ASP A 486 -26.82 2.03 18.21
CA ASP A 486 -27.53 0.96 17.49
C ASP A 486 -26.59 0.02 16.72
N SER A 487 -25.28 0.19 16.96
CA SER A 487 -24.17 -0.58 16.41
C SER A 487 -23.90 -0.33 14.91
N VAL A 488 -24.47 0.70 14.28
CA VAL A 488 -24.07 1.09 12.91
C VAL A 488 -22.60 1.52 12.87
N PHE A 489 -21.88 1.22 11.80
CA PHE A 489 -20.50 1.69 11.63
C PHE A 489 -20.43 3.22 11.48
N SER A 490 -19.43 3.83 12.12
CA SER A 490 -19.12 5.26 12.00
C SER A 490 -17.60 5.48 11.98
N ARG A 491 -17.17 6.71 11.68
CA ARG A 491 -15.76 7.11 11.55
C ARG A 491 -15.30 7.98 12.71
N ASN A 492 -13.99 8.06 12.96
CA ASN A 492 -13.44 8.75 14.14
C ASN A 492 -13.70 10.28 14.16
N ASP A 493 -14.01 10.88 13.02
CA ASP A 493 -14.30 12.31 12.85
C ASP A 493 -15.79 12.68 13.07
N ASN A 494 -16.57 11.81 13.70
CA ASN A 494 -18.02 11.97 13.93
C ASN A 494 -18.85 12.03 12.64
N THR A 495 -18.41 11.32 11.61
CA THR A 495 -19.17 11.17 10.37
C THR A 495 -19.47 9.71 10.07
N MET A 496 -20.41 9.48 9.15
CA MET A 496 -20.64 8.18 8.52
C MET A 496 -20.72 8.38 7.01
N TRP A 497 -20.16 7.41 6.27
CA TRP A 497 -20.02 7.49 4.81
C TRP A 497 -20.62 6.26 4.16
N ILE A 498 -21.45 6.41 3.14
CA ILE A 498 -22.07 5.25 2.47
C ILE A 498 -21.08 4.26 1.88
N ASP A 499 -19.86 4.72 1.55
CA ASP A 499 -18.72 3.91 1.11
C ASP A 499 -18.43 2.75 2.06
N ASP A 500 -18.65 2.94 3.36
CA ASP A 500 -18.42 1.94 4.42
C ASP A 500 -19.28 0.67 4.25
N MET A 501 -20.36 0.72 3.44
CA MET A 501 -21.07 -0.50 3.04
C MET A 501 -20.18 -1.43 2.22
N TYR A 502 -19.50 -0.91 1.20
CA TYR A 502 -18.61 -1.73 0.37
C TYR A 502 -17.29 -2.05 1.09
N MET A 503 -16.82 -1.16 1.97
CA MET A 503 -15.61 -1.44 2.76
C MET A 503 -15.85 -2.46 3.89
N SER A 504 -17.08 -2.90 4.13
CA SER A 504 -17.37 -3.92 5.17
C SER A 504 -18.04 -5.16 4.60
N ILE A 505 -19.18 -5.02 3.92
CA ILE A 505 -20.08 -6.12 3.57
C ILE A 505 -19.39 -7.22 2.75
N PRO A 506 -18.68 -6.93 1.65
CA PRO A 506 -17.99 -7.98 0.86
C PRO A 506 -16.95 -8.76 1.68
N PHE A 507 -16.21 -8.10 2.58
CA PHE A 507 -15.27 -8.80 3.45
C PHE A 507 -16.02 -9.71 4.44
N LEU A 508 -17.02 -9.18 5.15
CA LEU A 508 -17.82 -9.94 6.11
C LEU A 508 -18.46 -11.18 5.48
N CYS A 509 -18.97 -11.03 4.25
CA CYS A 509 -19.57 -12.11 3.46
C CYS A 509 -18.56 -13.23 3.16
N ARG A 510 -17.37 -12.88 2.67
CA ARG A 510 -16.33 -13.85 2.30
C ARG A 510 -15.67 -14.48 3.52
N TYR A 511 -15.50 -13.71 4.60
CA TYR A 511 -14.98 -14.24 5.85
C TYR A 511 -15.98 -15.19 6.53
N TYR A 512 -17.29 -14.96 6.40
CA TYR A 512 -18.31 -15.94 6.76
C TYR A 512 -18.12 -17.25 5.98
N GLN A 513 -17.94 -17.17 4.65
CA GLN A 513 -17.70 -18.37 3.82
C GLN A 513 -16.42 -19.12 4.21
N LEU A 514 -15.36 -18.40 4.59
CA LEU A 514 -14.11 -18.99 5.05
C LEU A 514 -14.25 -19.64 6.43
N SER A 515 -14.83 -18.94 7.40
CA SER A 515 -14.82 -19.32 8.81
C SER A 515 -16.03 -20.15 9.26
N GLY A 516 -17.12 -20.13 8.49
CA GLY A 516 -18.42 -20.73 8.85
C GLY A 516 -19.17 -19.98 9.96
N LYS A 517 -18.67 -18.84 10.44
CA LYS A 517 -19.23 -18.11 11.58
C LYS A 517 -20.38 -17.19 11.12
N VAL A 518 -21.63 -17.65 11.30
CA VAL A 518 -22.87 -16.97 10.84
C VAL A 518 -23.00 -15.52 11.31
N GLU A 519 -22.44 -15.18 12.47
CA GLU A 519 -22.41 -13.82 13.02
C GLU A 519 -21.86 -12.75 12.05
N TYR A 520 -20.93 -13.09 11.15
CA TYR A 520 -20.41 -12.14 10.15
C TYR A 520 -21.41 -11.89 9.01
N LEU A 521 -22.20 -12.90 8.62
CA LEU A 521 -23.30 -12.72 7.69
C LEU A 521 -24.43 -11.90 8.33
N THR A 522 -24.77 -12.19 9.59
CA THR A 522 -25.75 -11.40 10.36
C THR A 522 -25.31 -9.94 10.46
N GLU A 523 -24.03 -9.69 10.71
CA GLU A 523 -23.47 -8.34 10.76
C GLU A 523 -23.58 -7.62 9.42
N ALA A 524 -23.27 -8.29 8.30
CA ALA A 524 -23.41 -7.72 6.96
C ALA A 524 -24.87 -7.29 6.66
N CYS A 525 -25.85 -8.15 6.95
CA CYS A 525 -27.28 -7.83 6.82
C CYS A 525 -27.70 -6.67 7.72
N ARG A 526 -27.20 -6.64 8.96
CA ARG A 526 -27.50 -5.57 9.93
C ARG A 526 -26.99 -4.22 9.43
N GLN A 527 -25.74 -4.15 8.96
CA GLN A 527 -25.17 -2.92 8.43
C GLN A 527 -25.92 -2.43 7.19
N ALA A 528 -26.27 -3.32 6.24
CA ALA A 528 -27.06 -2.92 5.07
C ALA A 528 -28.40 -2.25 5.44
N LYS A 529 -29.12 -2.81 6.43
CA LYS A 529 -30.39 -2.24 6.92
C LYS A 529 -30.19 -0.90 7.64
N LEU A 530 -29.18 -0.80 8.50
CA LEU A 530 -28.90 0.44 9.23
C LEU A 530 -28.44 1.56 8.28
N PHE A 531 -27.56 1.27 7.32
CA PHE A 531 -27.16 2.25 6.32
C PHE A 531 -28.36 2.74 5.49
N LYS A 532 -29.29 1.85 5.11
CA LYS A 532 -30.55 2.29 4.50
C LYS A 532 -31.30 3.28 5.38
N GLN A 533 -31.47 2.97 6.67
CA GLN A 533 -32.18 3.82 7.63
C GLN A 533 -31.56 5.24 7.74
N TYR A 534 -30.24 5.34 7.73
CA TYR A 534 -29.55 6.62 7.91
C TYR A 534 -29.43 7.45 6.63
N PHE A 535 -29.18 6.82 5.48
CA PHE A 535 -28.73 7.52 4.28
C PHE A 535 -29.75 7.55 3.13
N PHE A 536 -30.76 6.67 3.13
CA PHE A 536 -31.68 6.53 2.01
C PHE A 536 -32.60 7.75 1.88
N MET A 537 -32.76 8.21 0.64
CA MET A 537 -33.61 9.33 0.25
C MET A 537 -34.84 8.77 -0.50
N PRO A 538 -35.97 8.52 0.20
CA PRO A 538 -37.10 7.78 -0.36
C PRO A 538 -37.77 8.46 -1.55
N ASP A 539 -37.73 9.80 -1.64
CA ASP A 539 -38.30 10.52 -2.78
C ASP A 539 -37.54 10.27 -4.10
N GLN A 540 -36.27 9.87 -4.00
CA GLN A 540 -35.38 9.65 -5.13
C GLN A 540 -35.00 8.18 -5.33
N ASN A 541 -35.27 7.30 -4.36
CA ASN A 541 -34.67 5.97 -4.27
C ASN A 541 -33.14 5.97 -4.45
N LEU A 542 -32.46 6.97 -3.87
CA LEU A 542 -31.01 7.13 -3.92
C LEU A 542 -30.47 7.34 -2.50
N MET A 543 -29.15 7.30 -2.35
CA MET A 543 -28.46 7.45 -1.08
C MET A 543 -27.79 8.82 -0.98
N SER A 544 -27.94 9.46 0.17
CA SER A 544 -27.10 10.59 0.58
C SER A 544 -25.67 10.11 0.84
N HIS A 545 -24.64 10.88 0.52
CA HIS A 545 -23.25 10.44 0.73
C HIS A 545 -22.82 10.40 2.20
N ILE A 546 -23.11 11.47 2.94
CA ILE A 546 -22.58 11.69 4.30
C ILE A 546 -23.69 11.85 5.32
N VAL A 547 -23.49 11.30 6.52
CA VAL A 547 -24.16 11.71 7.75
C VAL A 547 -23.14 12.39 8.67
N ASP A 548 -23.50 13.58 9.16
CA ASP A 548 -22.82 14.24 10.27
C ASP A 548 -23.53 13.88 11.57
N LEU A 549 -22.81 13.26 12.50
CA LEU A 549 -23.36 12.76 13.75
C LEU A 549 -23.48 13.85 14.82
N GLU A 550 -22.72 14.93 14.71
CA GLU A 550 -22.80 16.07 15.62
C GLU A 550 -24.09 16.86 15.37
N TYR A 551 -24.35 17.21 14.11
CA TYR A 551 -25.56 17.92 13.70
C TYR A 551 -26.75 16.99 13.43
N LYS A 552 -26.52 15.67 13.36
CA LYS A 552 -27.53 14.64 13.04
C LYS A 552 -28.23 14.94 11.72
N LYS A 553 -27.44 15.27 10.69
CA LYS A 553 -27.92 15.63 9.35
C LYS A 553 -27.25 14.77 8.30
N ILE A 554 -28.03 14.41 7.29
CA ILE A 554 -27.49 13.91 6.03
C ILE A 554 -27.24 15.08 5.07
N ASN A 555 -26.25 14.96 4.19
CA ASN A 555 -25.94 16.03 3.23
C ASN A 555 -26.90 16.11 2.04
N LYS A 556 -27.74 15.09 1.82
CA LYS A 556 -28.71 14.97 0.71
C LYS A 556 -28.10 15.14 -0.69
N ILE A 557 -26.86 14.70 -0.86
CA ILE A 557 -26.15 14.75 -2.14
C ILE A 557 -26.00 13.31 -2.63
N PRO A 558 -26.69 12.90 -3.72
CA PRO A 558 -26.55 11.58 -4.31
C PRO A 558 -25.27 11.50 -5.15
N TRP A 559 -24.12 11.52 -4.46
CA TRP A 559 -22.83 11.34 -5.11
C TRP A 559 -22.75 9.95 -5.74
N SER A 560 -22.35 9.90 -7.02
CA SER A 560 -22.55 8.73 -7.85
C SER A 560 -21.75 7.51 -7.40
N ARG A 561 -20.44 7.67 -7.13
CA ARG A 561 -19.61 6.54 -6.70
C ARG A 561 -20.06 5.96 -5.36
N GLY A 562 -20.42 6.81 -4.40
CA GLY A 562 -20.97 6.32 -3.12
C GLY A 562 -22.24 5.47 -3.33
N ASN A 563 -23.16 5.90 -4.21
CA ASN A 563 -24.33 5.11 -4.58
C ASN A 563 -23.96 3.80 -5.31
N GLY A 564 -22.92 3.84 -6.15
CA GLY A 564 -22.34 2.66 -6.78
C GLY A 564 -21.84 1.63 -5.76
N TRP A 565 -21.13 2.08 -4.71
CA TRP A 565 -20.67 1.22 -3.63
C TRP A 565 -21.81 0.54 -2.89
N VAL A 566 -22.91 1.25 -2.64
CA VAL A 566 -24.10 0.69 -2.00
C VAL A 566 -24.67 -0.46 -2.81
N VAL A 567 -24.97 -0.26 -4.10
CA VAL A 567 -25.58 -1.33 -4.91
C VAL A 567 -24.62 -2.48 -5.19
N LEU A 568 -23.33 -2.20 -5.32
CA LEU A 568 -22.33 -3.26 -5.46
C LEU A 568 -22.24 -4.11 -4.18
N ALA A 569 -22.21 -3.48 -3.00
CA ALA A 569 -22.21 -4.17 -1.71
C ALA A 569 -23.48 -5.01 -1.50
N LEU A 570 -24.66 -4.48 -1.85
CA LEU A 570 -25.91 -5.23 -1.81
C LEU A 570 -25.87 -6.44 -2.75
N SER A 571 -25.32 -6.29 -3.97
CA SER A 571 -25.17 -7.42 -4.90
C SER A 571 -24.22 -8.50 -4.37
N GLU A 572 -23.12 -8.10 -3.72
CA GLU A 572 -22.16 -9.03 -3.10
C GLU A 572 -22.81 -9.80 -1.92
N LEU A 573 -23.62 -9.13 -1.11
CA LEU A 573 -24.39 -9.78 -0.05
C LEU A 573 -25.41 -10.77 -0.60
N LEU A 574 -26.18 -10.38 -1.62
CA LEU A 574 -27.23 -11.22 -2.20
C LEU A 574 -26.67 -12.44 -2.97
N LEU A 575 -25.42 -12.39 -3.45
CA LEU A 575 -24.76 -13.57 -4.01
C LEU A 575 -24.51 -14.69 -3.00
N ILE A 576 -24.50 -14.37 -1.70
CA ILE A 576 -24.21 -15.34 -0.64
C ILE A 576 -25.36 -15.56 0.34
N LEU A 577 -26.33 -14.65 0.38
CA LEU A 577 -27.44 -14.68 1.31
C LEU A 577 -28.48 -15.70 0.85
N PRO A 578 -28.81 -16.73 1.65
CA PRO A 578 -29.83 -17.71 1.27
C PRO A 578 -31.20 -17.06 1.03
N GLU A 579 -31.96 -17.56 0.04
CA GLU A 579 -33.29 -17.02 -0.29
C GLU A 579 -34.30 -17.14 0.87
N ASP A 580 -34.14 -18.15 1.73
CA ASP A 580 -34.97 -18.40 2.91
C ASP A 580 -34.47 -17.65 4.17
N HIS A 581 -33.39 -16.87 4.07
CA HIS A 581 -32.89 -16.07 5.17
C HIS A 581 -33.87 -14.95 5.53
N PRO A 582 -34.15 -14.67 6.82
CA PRO A 582 -35.16 -13.69 7.24
C PRO A 582 -34.91 -12.26 6.74
N ASP A 583 -33.65 -11.90 6.49
CA ASP A 583 -33.29 -10.59 5.95
C ASP A 583 -33.29 -10.53 4.42
N HIS A 584 -33.44 -11.65 3.70
CA HIS A 584 -33.31 -11.68 2.24
C HIS A 584 -34.29 -10.72 1.54
N GLU A 585 -35.57 -10.75 1.91
CA GLU A 585 -36.59 -9.87 1.33
C GLU A 585 -36.27 -8.39 1.55
N ALA A 586 -35.81 -8.00 2.74
CA ALA A 586 -35.46 -6.61 3.05
C ALA A 586 -34.25 -6.12 2.24
N ILE A 587 -33.23 -6.97 2.05
CA ILE A 587 -32.04 -6.64 1.28
C ILE A 587 -32.34 -6.62 -0.23
N ALA A 588 -33.07 -7.61 -0.74
CA ALA A 588 -33.50 -7.66 -2.14
C ALA A 588 -34.43 -6.48 -2.48
N GLY A 589 -35.35 -6.13 -1.59
CA GLY A 589 -36.20 -4.95 -1.73
C GLY A 589 -35.41 -3.64 -1.76
N PHE A 590 -34.38 -3.51 -0.92
CA PHE A 590 -33.48 -2.35 -0.97
C PHE A 590 -32.71 -2.28 -2.30
N PHE A 591 -32.18 -3.41 -2.79
CA PHE A 591 -31.56 -3.48 -4.10
C PHE A 591 -32.52 -3.06 -5.22
N HIS A 592 -33.78 -3.54 -5.17
CA HIS A 592 -34.82 -3.22 -6.14
C HIS A 592 -35.11 -1.71 -6.18
N GLU A 593 -35.32 -1.06 -5.03
CA GLU A 593 -35.55 0.39 -4.95
C GLU A 593 -34.37 1.17 -5.52
N MET A 594 -33.14 0.81 -5.16
CA MET A 594 -31.94 1.46 -5.70
C MET A 594 -31.84 1.31 -7.21
N ALA A 595 -32.16 0.15 -7.77
CA ALA A 595 -32.20 -0.06 -9.21
C ALA A 595 -33.22 0.87 -9.90
N GLU A 596 -34.40 1.08 -9.32
CA GLU A 596 -35.37 2.07 -9.84
C GLU A 596 -34.82 3.50 -9.81
N GLY A 597 -34.16 3.89 -8.71
CA GLY A 597 -33.55 5.21 -8.55
C GLY A 597 -32.47 5.48 -9.57
N ILE A 598 -31.54 4.54 -9.73
CA ILE A 598 -30.42 4.63 -10.66
C ILE A 598 -30.90 4.71 -12.11
N LEU A 599 -31.86 3.86 -12.51
CA LEU A 599 -32.35 3.86 -13.90
C LEU A 599 -33.05 5.17 -14.28
N ARG A 600 -33.70 5.85 -13.32
CA ARG A 600 -34.38 7.13 -13.55
C ARG A 600 -33.43 8.27 -13.87
N VAL A 601 -32.17 8.17 -13.43
CA VAL A 601 -31.16 9.23 -13.55
C VAL A 601 -30.03 8.88 -14.52
N GLN A 602 -30.21 7.86 -15.37
CA GLN A 602 -29.28 7.54 -16.44
C GLN A 602 -29.36 8.60 -17.55
N ASP A 603 -28.22 9.10 -17.99
CA ASP A 603 -28.13 10.09 -19.07
C ASP A 603 -28.43 9.49 -20.45
N GLU A 604 -28.68 10.35 -21.44
CA GLU A 604 -28.91 9.97 -22.84
C GLU A 604 -27.73 9.21 -23.46
N ASN A 605 -26.50 9.49 -23.02
CA ASN A 605 -25.30 8.79 -23.44
C ASN A 605 -25.14 7.40 -22.79
N GLY A 606 -26.07 7.02 -21.91
CA GLY A 606 -26.07 5.76 -21.16
C GLY A 606 -25.19 5.78 -19.90
N LEU A 607 -24.43 6.85 -19.65
CA LEU A 607 -23.60 6.99 -18.46
C LEU A 607 -24.38 7.66 -17.32
N TRP A 608 -23.78 7.71 -16.13
CA TRP A 608 -24.29 8.47 -14.99
C TRP A 608 -23.35 9.59 -14.63
N HIS A 609 -23.90 10.68 -14.12
CA HIS A 609 -23.13 11.87 -13.77
C HIS A 609 -22.56 11.79 -12.35
N GLN A 610 -21.46 12.53 -12.10
CA GLN A 610 -20.78 12.65 -10.81
C GLN A 610 -21.74 12.94 -9.64
N ILE A 611 -22.77 13.76 -9.86
CA ILE A 611 -23.92 13.85 -8.96
C ILE A 611 -25.13 13.33 -9.73
N LEU A 612 -25.76 12.27 -9.23
CA LEU A 612 -26.75 11.51 -10.00
C LEU A 612 -27.96 12.36 -10.45
N ASP A 613 -28.39 13.30 -9.61
CA ASP A 613 -29.50 14.21 -9.92
C ASP A 613 -29.03 15.55 -10.54
N ASP A 614 -27.80 15.62 -11.06
CA ASP A 614 -27.22 16.81 -11.72
C ASP A 614 -26.56 16.49 -13.08
N PRO A 615 -27.32 16.55 -14.20
CA PRO A 615 -26.76 16.29 -15.52
C PRO A 615 -25.74 17.34 -15.98
N SER A 616 -25.57 18.45 -15.24
CA SER A 616 -24.53 19.45 -15.55
C SER A 616 -23.13 19.03 -15.07
N THR A 617 -23.03 17.98 -14.25
CA THR A 617 -21.74 17.42 -13.82
C THR A 617 -21.21 16.43 -14.86
N TYR A 618 -19.94 16.04 -14.79
CA TYR A 618 -19.36 15.14 -15.80
C TYR A 618 -19.86 13.70 -15.66
N GLU A 619 -19.81 12.95 -16.77
CA GLU A 619 -20.11 11.52 -16.82
C GLU A 619 -19.06 10.70 -16.03
N GLU A 620 -19.44 10.06 -14.94
CA GLU A 620 -18.52 9.42 -14.00
C GLU A 620 -18.41 7.91 -14.27
N ALA A 621 -17.19 7.46 -14.55
CA ALA A 621 -16.94 6.12 -15.06
C ALA A 621 -17.00 5.02 -13.99
N SER A 622 -16.59 5.30 -12.75
CA SER A 622 -16.52 4.27 -11.71
C SER A 622 -17.91 3.84 -11.24
N SER A 623 -18.81 4.78 -10.95
CA SER A 623 -20.22 4.55 -10.62
C SER A 623 -20.97 3.87 -11.74
N THR A 624 -20.81 4.34 -12.99
CA THR A 624 -21.40 3.69 -14.16
C THR A 624 -21.00 2.22 -14.24
N SER A 625 -19.72 1.91 -14.00
CA SER A 625 -19.22 0.54 -13.97
C SER A 625 -19.85 -0.28 -12.82
N MET A 626 -20.01 0.30 -11.63
CA MET A 626 -20.67 -0.37 -10.49
C MET A 626 -22.14 -0.65 -10.78
N PHE A 627 -22.85 0.26 -11.46
CA PHE A 627 -24.24 0.06 -11.84
C PHE A 627 -24.39 -1.05 -12.88
N ILE A 628 -23.52 -1.11 -13.90
CA ILE A 628 -23.48 -2.23 -14.85
C ILE A 628 -23.30 -3.55 -14.10
N CYS A 629 -22.30 -3.62 -13.23
CA CYS A 629 -21.98 -4.82 -12.45
C CYS A 629 -23.17 -5.26 -11.56
N ALA A 630 -23.69 -4.35 -10.74
CA ALA A 630 -24.76 -4.64 -9.80
C ALA A 630 -26.05 -5.03 -10.51
N LEU A 631 -26.50 -4.26 -11.51
CA LEU A 631 -27.73 -4.56 -12.25
C LEU A 631 -27.65 -5.89 -13.00
N SER A 632 -26.48 -6.21 -13.59
CA SER A 632 -26.25 -7.52 -14.23
C SER A 632 -26.42 -8.67 -13.24
N ARG A 633 -25.87 -8.54 -12.03
CA ARG A 633 -26.06 -9.53 -10.95
C ARG A 633 -27.52 -9.61 -10.50
N GLY A 634 -28.18 -8.47 -10.31
CA GLY A 634 -29.60 -8.44 -9.91
C GLY A 634 -30.52 -9.15 -10.89
N ILE A 635 -30.25 -9.05 -12.20
CA ILE A 635 -30.98 -9.82 -13.22
C ILE A 635 -30.71 -11.32 -13.08
N ARG A 636 -29.44 -11.73 -12.97
CA ARG A 636 -29.07 -13.15 -12.86
C ARG A 636 -29.54 -13.81 -11.56
N LEU A 637 -29.69 -13.02 -10.50
CA LEU A 637 -30.26 -13.44 -9.21
C LEU A 637 -31.80 -13.50 -9.22
N GLY A 638 -32.47 -13.00 -10.27
CA GLY A 638 -33.93 -13.04 -10.35
C GLY A 638 -34.68 -12.15 -9.36
N ILE A 639 -33.99 -11.17 -8.75
CA ILE A 639 -34.55 -10.30 -7.68
C ILE A 639 -35.25 -9.05 -8.21
N LEU A 640 -35.20 -8.80 -9.53
CA LEU A 640 -35.85 -7.66 -10.17
C LEU A 640 -37.23 -8.05 -10.71
N SER A 641 -38.21 -7.15 -10.58
CA SER A 641 -39.49 -7.31 -11.26
C SER A 641 -39.30 -7.39 -12.78
N GLN A 642 -40.24 -8.01 -13.50
CA GLN A 642 -40.09 -8.24 -14.94
C GLN A 642 -39.91 -6.94 -15.75
N GLU A 643 -40.62 -5.87 -15.38
CA GLU A 643 -40.47 -4.56 -16.00
C GLU A 643 -39.09 -3.95 -15.71
N LEU A 644 -38.66 -4.00 -14.45
CA LEU A 644 -37.37 -3.47 -14.04
C LEU A 644 -36.21 -4.24 -14.68
N CYS A 645 -36.34 -5.57 -14.79
CA CYS A 645 -35.39 -6.43 -15.48
C CYS A 645 -35.18 -5.99 -16.95
N ARG A 646 -36.27 -5.80 -17.73
CA ARG A 646 -36.17 -5.31 -19.12
C ARG A 646 -35.50 -3.94 -19.22
N LYS A 647 -35.89 -2.99 -18.36
CA LYS A 647 -35.28 -1.66 -18.31
C LYS A 647 -33.80 -1.73 -17.97
N SER A 648 -33.42 -2.58 -17.02
CA SER A 648 -32.03 -2.80 -16.62
C SER A 648 -31.19 -3.38 -17.76
N ILE A 649 -31.69 -4.36 -18.53
CA ILE A 649 -30.98 -4.91 -19.70
C ILE A 649 -30.66 -3.79 -20.70
N SER A 650 -31.66 -3.00 -21.09
CA SER A 650 -31.44 -1.89 -22.02
C SER A 650 -30.48 -0.83 -21.46
N SER A 651 -30.62 -0.53 -20.17
CA SER A 651 -29.73 0.40 -19.47
C SER A 651 -28.27 -0.06 -19.46
N ILE A 652 -28.02 -1.33 -19.15
CA ILE A 652 -26.68 -1.94 -19.15
C ILE A 652 -26.06 -1.90 -20.55
N GLN A 653 -26.82 -2.26 -21.59
CA GLN A 653 -26.35 -2.21 -22.98
C GLN A 653 -25.94 -0.78 -23.39
N ARG A 654 -26.76 0.22 -23.08
CA ARG A 654 -26.44 1.64 -23.33
C ARG A 654 -25.23 2.09 -22.53
N ALA A 655 -25.16 1.72 -21.25
CA ALA A 655 -24.07 2.09 -20.37
C ALA A 655 -22.73 1.52 -20.84
N TRP A 656 -22.67 0.22 -21.15
CA TRP A 656 -21.43 -0.39 -21.65
C TRP A 656 -21.01 0.17 -23.00
N LYS A 657 -21.96 0.47 -23.89
CA LYS A 657 -21.67 1.17 -25.15
C LYS A 657 -21.12 2.58 -24.90
N GLY A 658 -21.75 3.36 -24.01
CA GLY A 658 -21.27 4.67 -23.58
C GLY A 658 -19.87 4.61 -22.99
N MET A 659 -19.57 3.58 -22.19
CA MET A 659 -18.25 3.36 -21.60
C MET A 659 -17.19 3.23 -22.71
N LYS A 660 -17.44 2.36 -23.70
CA LYS A 660 -16.53 2.15 -24.84
C LYS A 660 -16.40 3.38 -25.75
N GLN A 661 -17.44 4.21 -25.85
CA GLN A 661 -17.47 5.37 -26.74
C GLN A 661 -16.82 6.61 -26.12
N ARG A 662 -16.94 6.80 -24.81
CA ARG A 662 -16.70 8.09 -24.17
C ARG A 662 -15.62 8.07 -23.09
N VAL A 663 -15.44 6.95 -22.38
CA VAL A 663 -14.51 6.89 -21.23
C VAL A 663 -13.35 5.90 -21.38
N ILE A 664 -13.47 4.89 -22.27
CA ILE A 664 -12.38 3.96 -22.58
C ILE A 664 -11.82 4.28 -23.97
N ASN A 665 -10.54 4.64 -24.04
CA ASN A 665 -9.88 4.88 -25.33
C ASN A 665 -9.28 3.58 -25.92
N ARG A 666 -8.82 3.65 -27.17
CA ARG A 666 -8.19 2.54 -27.92
C ARG A 666 -6.88 2.01 -27.34
N LYS A 667 -6.29 2.71 -26.36
CA LYS A 667 -5.08 2.30 -25.63
C LYS A 667 -5.39 1.56 -24.32
N GLY A 668 -6.67 1.50 -23.93
CA GLY A 668 -7.09 0.95 -22.65
C GLY A 668 -7.01 1.94 -21.50
N ASP A 669 -6.87 3.23 -21.79
CA ASP A 669 -6.94 4.24 -20.75
C ASP A 669 -8.40 4.53 -20.37
N LEU A 670 -8.63 4.65 -19.07
CA LEU A 670 -9.91 4.97 -18.45
C LEU A 670 -9.93 6.42 -17.96
N TYR A 671 -10.93 7.16 -18.42
CA TYR A 671 -11.19 8.56 -18.07
C TYR A 671 -12.42 8.68 -17.16
N GLY A 672 -12.64 9.86 -16.58
CA GLY A 672 -13.88 10.14 -15.84
C GLY A 672 -14.02 9.43 -14.49
N VAL A 673 -12.94 8.87 -13.93
CA VAL A 673 -12.95 8.31 -12.57
C VAL A 673 -12.80 9.44 -11.57
N CYS A 674 -13.82 9.71 -10.77
CA CYS A 674 -13.77 10.80 -9.78
C CYS A 674 -12.57 10.62 -8.82
N GLN A 675 -11.86 11.70 -8.48
CA GLN A 675 -10.80 11.60 -7.47
C GLN A 675 -11.38 11.29 -6.08
N GLY A 676 -10.55 10.87 -5.12
CA GLY A 676 -10.99 10.64 -3.74
C GLY A 676 -11.76 11.85 -3.18
N SER A 677 -12.97 11.60 -2.66
CA SER A 677 -13.83 12.63 -2.06
C SER A 677 -13.61 12.69 -0.55
N GLY A 678 -13.67 13.89 0.02
CA GLY A 678 -13.78 14.11 1.45
C GLY A 678 -15.23 14.17 1.91
N CYS A 679 -15.42 14.40 3.21
CA CYS A 679 -16.70 14.76 3.80
C CYS A 679 -17.06 16.21 3.44
N SER A 680 -18.23 16.42 2.84
CA SER A 680 -18.73 17.76 2.52
C SER A 680 -20.25 17.80 2.46
N PHE A 681 -20.82 18.88 3.00
CA PHE A 681 -22.24 19.26 2.89
C PHE A 681 -22.49 20.24 1.74
N SER A 682 -21.44 20.63 1.01
CA SER A 682 -21.56 21.53 -0.13
C SER A 682 -21.76 20.75 -1.41
N ARG A 683 -22.88 20.99 -2.12
CA ARG A 683 -23.07 20.45 -3.46
C ARG A 683 -22.03 20.97 -4.46
N SER A 684 -21.60 22.23 -4.32
CA SER A 684 -20.59 22.83 -5.19
C SER A 684 -19.21 22.18 -5.04
N TYR A 685 -18.91 21.60 -3.88
CA TYR A 685 -17.70 20.80 -3.70
C TYR A 685 -17.69 19.60 -4.65
N TYR A 686 -18.78 18.83 -4.73
CA TYR A 686 -18.86 17.67 -5.64
C TYR A 686 -18.89 18.07 -7.11
N GLN A 687 -19.46 19.24 -7.44
CA GLN A 687 -19.41 19.80 -8.80
C GLN A 687 -17.99 20.21 -9.22
N GLN A 688 -17.16 20.62 -8.26
CA GLN A 688 -15.75 21.00 -8.49
C GLN A 688 -14.78 19.82 -8.35
N LEU A 689 -15.25 18.68 -7.81
CA LEU A 689 -14.44 17.50 -7.59
C LEU A 689 -14.13 16.81 -8.92
N GLY A 690 -12.92 17.06 -9.44
CA GLY A 690 -12.48 16.54 -10.73
C GLY A 690 -12.27 15.03 -10.77
N TRP A 691 -11.88 14.54 -11.94
CA TRP A 691 -11.55 13.14 -12.20
C TRP A 691 -10.04 12.94 -12.38
N ARG A 692 -9.60 11.69 -12.19
CA ARG A 692 -8.23 11.24 -12.41
C ARG A 692 -8.17 10.21 -13.52
N PHE A 693 -7.08 10.28 -14.28
CA PHE A 693 -6.79 9.37 -15.38
C PHE A 693 -6.25 8.04 -14.84
N ASN A 694 -6.75 6.91 -15.35
CA ASN A 694 -6.34 5.56 -14.96
C ASN A 694 -6.31 5.32 -13.45
N ASP A 695 -7.28 5.90 -12.76
CA ASP A 695 -7.34 5.85 -11.32
C ASP A 695 -7.80 4.46 -10.82
N PRO A 696 -7.11 3.84 -9.84
CA PRO A 696 -7.41 2.49 -9.36
C PRO A 696 -8.78 2.35 -8.68
N HIS A 697 -9.45 3.45 -8.34
CA HIS A 697 -10.84 3.40 -7.86
C HIS A 697 -11.81 2.90 -8.95
N GLY A 698 -11.47 3.08 -10.23
CA GLY A 698 -12.35 2.79 -11.37
C GLY A 698 -11.93 1.63 -12.26
N ILE A 699 -10.62 1.42 -12.47
CA ILE A 699 -10.12 0.42 -13.44
C ILE A 699 -10.65 -0.99 -13.14
N GLY A 700 -10.53 -1.44 -11.89
CA GLY A 700 -11.04 -2.73 -11.45
C GLY A 700 -12.50 -2.96 -11.73
N ILE A 701 -13.31 -1.96 -11.37
CA ILE A 701 -14.75 -2.03 -11.55
C ILE A 701 -15.12 -1.97 -13.03
N ALA A 702 -14.43 -1.19 -13.86
CA ALA A 702 -14.69 -1.18 -15.30
C ALA A 702 -14.42 -2.56 -15.93
N ILE A 703 -13.35 -3.24 -15.51
CA ILE A 703 -13.05 -4.62 -15.91
C ILE A 703 -14.15 -5.57 -15.41
N LEU A 704 -14.51 -5.50 -14.13
CA LEU A 704 -15.55 -6.33 -13.53
C LEU A 704 -16.93 -6.11 -14.19
N ALA A 705 -17.26 -4.86 -14.52
CA ALA A 705 -18.49 -4.49 -15.20
C ALA A 705 -18.59 -5.14 -16.59
N GLY A 706 -17.50 -5.13 -17.36
CA GLY A 706 -17.45 -5.81 -18.65
C GLY A 706 -17.63 -7.32 -18.50
N VAL A 707 -17.01 -7.95 -17.50
CA VAL A 707 -17.17 -9.38 -17.20
C VAL A 707 -18.62 -9.71 -16.84
N GLU A 708 -19.21 -8.95 -15.92
CA GLU A 708 -20.60 -9.16 -15.47
C GLU A 708 -21.61 -8.93 -16.59
N LYS A 709 -21.36 -7.98 -17.49
CA LYS A 709 -22.15 -7.78 -18.70
C LYS A 709 -22.06 -8.99 -19.63
N LEU A 710 -20.87 -9.55 -19.86
CA LEU A 710 -20.72 -10.77 -20.67
C LEU A 710 -21.43 -11.97 -20.04
N MET A 711 -21.34 -12.13 -18.71
CA MET A 711 -22.07 -13.16 -17.98
C MET A 711 -23.59 -12.97 -18.08
N LEU A 712 -24.07 -11.72 -18.14
CA LEU A 712 -25.48 -11.42 -18.40
C LEU A 712 -25.88 -11.81 -19.82
N ASP A 713 -25.07 -11.49 -20.84
CA ASP A 713 -25.36 -11.88 -22.23
C ASP A 713 -25.49 -13.40 -22.35
N ASP A 714 -24.54 -14.15 -21.77
CA ASP A 714 -24.56 -15.61 -21.72
C ASP A 714 -25.85 -16.12 -21.02
N PHE A 715 -26.23 -15.49 -19.90
CA PHE A 715 -27.43 -15.84 -19.15
C PHE A 715 -28.71 -15.60 -19.95
N ILE A 716 -28.83 -14.46 -20.65
CA ILE A 716 -29.99 -14.14 -21.50
C ILE A 716 -30.10 -15.15 -22.64
N GLN A 717 -28.98 -15.47 -23.29
CA GLN A 717 -28.93 -16.43 -24.39
C GLN A 717 -29.37 -17.84 -23.94
N LEU A 718 -28.90 -18.30 -22.77
CA LEU A 718 -29.23 -19.60 -22.21
C LEU A 718 -30.71 -19.72 -21.75
N ASN A 719 -31.32 -18.62 -21.30
CA ASN A 719 -32.67 -18.62 -20.74
C ASN A 719 -33.76 -18.12 -21.69
N HIS A 720 -33.43 -17.80 -22.95
CA HIS A 720 -34.36 -17.28 -23.97
C HIS A 720 -35.19 -16.07 -23.49
N ILE A 721 -34.59 -15.21 -22.67
CA ILE A 721 -35.26 -13.99 -22.20
C ILE A 721 -35.38 -13.05 -23.40
N SER A 722 -36.60 -12.82 -23.88
CA SER A 722 -36.85 -11.88 -24.98
C SER A 722 -36.52 -10.45 -24.53
N GLU A 723 -35.72 -9.74 -25.33
CA GLU A 723 -35.40 -8.31 -25.14
C GLU A 723 -36.62 -7.43 -24.90
#